data_AF-A0A321LS46-F1
#
_entry.id   AF-A0A321LS46-F1
#
_cell.length_a   1.000
_cell.length_b   1.000
_cell.length_c   1.000
_cell.angle_alpha   90.00
_cell.angle_beta   90.00
_cell.angle_gamma   90.00
#
_symmetry.space_group_name_H-M   'P 1'
#
loop_
_entity.id
_entity.type
_entity.pdbx_description
1 polymer ?
#
loop_
_entity_poly.entity_id
_entity_poly.type
_entity_poly.pdbx_seq_one_letter_code
_entity_poly.pdbx_strand_id
1 'polypeptide(L)'
;MIYLKGPFPIINGVSLMPDHEDPNWFYYMPLAPRLTQALDAGAGQKVPQLQLLKFRGTAGSGGFLNFDCNVGIDGPQLDDIAEELKRMMHLRETPKLGPLPLVGGTVRLLLLGASTPDQPASGGKPAAGSSGSSGGSSSSSSATAAAAAAGPKFVTRIDQSAHPALYGDNQATFSVALDAPGVTVLEQALQGEMSPIGIVYSLDYLGLRPAYKVHLHIDWDRVQKSLDEQFGASFIFFSSQIDTAVDKLVENRAIQMEVDTFVPEGEDDSSVIASRDRAVQEVREMITNAFFQPSIDPTKHGPDGWDKAGQFAERLSGLAATGGLGGCFSYKKTDYTRIDKKMLDVNMSERTTVRRSIYPQGHLAGLFQVLRDQHLDLNRFVVPVNLDDPWFQRRQVNVISRANFDEDSVNSLNVQLRYGNDGKSVLLEPNHLTDKVDWASNLDGNSVKRDVSYQYTVSFKSVDGTQRPPSIDSPLLNTQTDNLEIDPRRLYSIIHVPITAVGFPWQKYPTVQVQVRYTDEQNGLREQQSFLLNSDRTSQDWKVFVLNRQSTTFEYKLIFRGADGHDLEKAWVSTDQQQIIIRDPFPSSRKVDVVANVSWDKVQNVFVDLFYDDPANNISQQSSLSFSKTDPMPKSFSVEMRDPSRRRVAYESTVLFTDGRMVQVPRSYTLDARIIVRSDSKGHKIVNIRPQAADFADLKIKQIVVQAKYEDLGNGLSFAGQSVLTKPESVGTFEFDYVDPNQSKYSYQASVQFTNGLSRDTDWQTSDDADLVIAVM
;
A
#
# COMPACT_ATOMS: atom_id res chain seq x y z
N MET A 1 -39.44 5.24 24.75
CA MET A 1 -38.65 6.43 25.18
C MET A 1 -39.23 6.92 26.49
N ILE A 2 -38.40 7.46 27.39
CA ILE A 2 -38.79 7.80 28.76
C ILE A 2 -39.90 8.85 28.77
N TYR A 3 -40.95 8.62 29.56
CA TYR A 3 -42.05 9.57 29.70
C TYR A 3 -41.81 10.48 30.90
N LEU A 4 -41.63 11.78 30.65
CA LEU A 4 -41.36 12.77 31.70
C LEU A 4 -42.64 13.27 32.39
N LYS A 5 -43.49 12.32 32.81
CA LYS A 5 -44.67 12.59 33.62
C LYS A 5 -44.58 11.75 34.88
N GLY A 6 -44.47 12.41 36.03
CA GLY A 6 -44.39 11.74 37.33
C GLY A 6 -45.63 10.88 37.62
N PRO A 7 -45.53 9.95 38.59
CA PRO A 7 -44.46 9.84 39.59
C PRO A 7 -43.21 9.05 39.15
N PHE A 8 -42.04 9.43 39.68
CA PHE A 8 -40.77 8.70 39.53
C PHE A 8 -40.39 8.04 40.88
N PRO A 9 -40.83 6.81 41.15
CA PRO A 9 -40.56 6.16 42.43
C PRO A 9 -39.07 5.86 42.59
N ILE A 10 -38.59 5.97 43.83
CA ILE A 10 -37.23 5.57 44.23
C ILE A 10 -37.35 4.40 45.20
N ILE A 11 -36.79 3.27 44.83
CA ILE A 11 -36.85 2.02 45.62
C ILE A 11 -35.42 1.52 45.82
N ASN A 12 -35.01 1.25 47.06
CA ASN A 12 -33.67 0.75 47.41
C ASN A 12 -32.50 1.51 46.75
N GLY A 13 -32.61 2.85 46.67
CA GLY A 13 -31.59 3.71 46.07
C GLY A 13 -31.56 3.71 44.53
N VAL A 14 -32.64 3.25 43.88
CA VAL A 14 -32.78 3.19 42.42
C VAL A 14 -33.98 4.02 41.98
N SER A 15 -33.76 4.96 41.08
CA SER A 15 -34.82 5.76 40.47
C SER A 15 -35.46 5.00 39.31
N LEU A 16 -36.80 5.02 39.24
CA LEU A 16 -37.59 4.31 38.23
C LEU A 16 -38.41 5.30 37.39
N MET A 17 -38.40 5.14 36.06
CA MET A 17 -38.97 6.09 35.10
C MET A 17 -39.84 5.36 34.08
N PRO A 18 -41.14 5.69 33.92
CA PRO A 18 -42.03 4.96 33.02
C PRO A 18 -41.70 5.18 31.54
N ASP A 19 -42.00 4.18 30.69
CA ASP A 19 -42.01 4.36 29.24
C ASP A 19 -43.28 5.10 28.76
N HIS A 20 -43.17 5.79 27.63
CA HIS A 20 -44.26 6.56 27.03
C HIS A 20 -45.32 5.74 26.27
N GLU A 21 -44.99 4.52 25.86
CA GLU A 21 -45.81 3.65 25.02
C GLU A 21 -46.23 2.40 25.78
N ASP A 22 -45.31 1.76 26.51
CA ASP A 22 -45.62 0.57 27.32
C ASP A 22 -45.84 0.95 28.80
N PRO A 23 -47.08 0.87 29.31
CA PRO A 23 -47.40 1.20 30.71
C PRO A 23 -46.82 0.21 31.73
N ASN A 24 -46.32 -0.95 31.29
CA ASN A 24 -45.69 -1.94 32.15
C ASN A 24 -44.15 -1.95 32.03
N TRP A 25 -43.55 -1.00 31.30
CA TRP A 25 -42.10 -0.85 31.15
C TRP A 25 -41.57 0.35 31.94
N PHE A 26 -40.51 0.12 32.72
CA PHE A 26 -39.82 1.14 33.49
C PHE A 26 -38.32 1.09 33.25
N TYR A 27 -37.72 2.28 33.09
CA TYR A 27 -36.29 2.48 33.05
C TYR A 27 -35.75 2.69 34.47
N TYR A 28 -34.61 2.08 34.79
CA TYR A 28 -33.97 2.20 36.10
C TYR A 28 -32.64 2.96 36.04
N MET A 29 -32.30 3.69 37.11
CA MET A 29 -30.99 4.30 37.33
C MET A 29 -30.62 4.31 38.82
N PRO A 30 -29.55 3.62 39.25
CA PRO A 30 -29.05 3.71 40.62
C PRO A 30 -28.55 5.13 40.97
N LEU A 31 -28.76 5.54 42.23
CA LEU A 31 -28.40 6.87 42.71
C LEU A 31 -26.94 7.01 43.16
N ALA A 32 -26.27 5.88 43.45
CA ALA A 32 -24.89 5.84 43.90
C ALA A 32 -24.06 4.85 43.06
N PRO A 33 -22.81 5.18 42.71
CA PRO A 33 -21.90 4.26 42.06
C PRO A 33 -21.36 3.21 43.03
N ARG A 34 -21.00 2.05 42.48
CA ARG A 34 -20.39 0.93 43.22
C ARG A 34 -19.11 0.46 42.54
N LEU A 35 -18.26 -0.24 43.28
CA LEU A 35 -17.11 -0.92 42.67
C LEU A 35 -17.58 -2.07 41.79
N THR A 36 -16.91 -2.22 40.65
CA THR A 36 -17.14 -3.36 39.77
C THR A 36 -16.65 -4.62 40.47
N GLN A 37 -17.48 -5.66 40.44
CA GLN A 37 -17.15 -6.97 40.99
C GLN A 37 -16.96 -7.97 39.86
N ALA A 38 -15.93 -8.81 39.94
CA ALA A 38 -15.72 -9.93 39.03
C ALA A 38 -15.78 -11.26 39.78
N LEU A 39 -16.21 -12.31 39.10
CA LEU A 39 -16.18 -13.66 39.66
C LEU A 39 -14.73 -14.17 39.70
N ASP A 40 -14.26 -14.50 40.90
CA ASP A 40 -13.02 -15.25 41.06
C ASP A 40 -13.28 -16.73 40.80
N ALA A 41 -12.80 -17.25 39.67
CA ALA A 41 -12.98 -18.64 39.26
C ALA A 41 -12.37 -19.65 40.25
N GLY A 42 -11.36 -19.26 41.04
CA GLY A 42 -10.74 -20.13 42.04
C GLY A 42 -11.49 -20.20 43.37
N ALA A 43 -12.20 -19.13 43.74
CA ALA A 43 -12.91 -19.01 45.02
C ALA A 43 -14.44 -19.10 44.91
N GLY A 44 -15.00 -19.01 43.70
CA GLY A 44 -16.44 -19.02 43.46
C GLY A 44 -17.18 -17.80 44.04
N GLN A 45 -16.45 -16.72 44.36
CA GLN A 45 -16.98 -15.52 45.01
C GLN A 45 -16.75 -14.28 44.13
N LYS A 46 -17.64 -13.28 44.24
CA LYS A 46 -17.51 -12.00 43.56
C LYS A 46 -16.51 -11.12 44.32
N VAL A 47 -15.39 -10.78 43.70
CA VAL A 47 -14.35 -9.91 44.29
C VAL A 47 -14.35 -8.53 43.62
N PRO A 48 -14.11 -7.44 44.39
CA PRO A 48 -14.01 -6.11 43.83
C PRO A 48 -12.76 -5.95 42.94
N GLN A 49 -12.89 -5.22 41.84
CA GLN A 49 -11.80 -4.84 40.94
C GLN A 49 -11.09 -3.58 41.48
N LEU A 50 -10.13 -3.80 42.37
CA LEU A 50 -9.31 -2.78 43.02
C LEU A 50 -7.88 -3.32 43.20
N GLN A 51 -6.87 -2.48 43.00
CA GLN A 51 -5.48 -2.81 43.31
C GLN A 51 -4.73 -1.57 43.78
N LEU A 52 -3.99 -1.69 44.88
CA LEU A 52 -3.02 -0.70 45.36
C LEU A 52 -1.60 -1.27 45.22
N LEU A 53 -0.86 -0.78 44.22
CA LEU A 53 0.56 -1.07 44.07
C LEU A 53 1.35 -0.10 44.96
N LYS A 54 2.18 -0.62 45.86
CA LYS A 54 3.10 0.21 46.67
C LYS A 54 4.53 -0.09 46.29
N PHE A 55 5.30 0.93 45.95
CA PHE A 55 6.71 0.77 45.60
C PHE A 55 7.60 1.58 46.54
N ARG A 56 8.76 1.01 46.85
CA ARG A 56 9.80 1.67 47.66
C ARG A 56 11.17 1.29 47.11
N GLY A 57 12.06 2.26 47.02
CA GLY A 57 13.49 2.06 46.83
C GLY A 57 14.25 3.37 46.71
N THR A 58 15.53 3.29 46.38
CA THR A 58 16.43 4.44 46.17
C THR A 58 15.95 5.39 45.07
N ALA A 59 15.27 4.86 44.04
CA ALA A 59 14.66 5.65 42.96
C ALA A 59 13.38 6.41 43.38
N GLY A 60 12.87 6.19 44.60
CA GLY A 60 11.68 6.85 45.13
C GLY A 60 10.69 5.89 45.80
N SER A 61 9.66 6.47 46.42
CA SER A 61 8.58 5.74 47.09
C SER A 61 7.22 6.37 46.79
N GLY A 62 6.22 5.52 46.57
CA GLY A 62 4.87 5.94 46.21
C GLY A 62 4.00 4.74 45.86
N GLY A 63 2.92 4.98 45.13
CA GLY A 63 2.05 3.89 44.71
C GLY A 63 1.08 4.26 43.59
N PHE A 64 0.40 3.22 43.09
CA PHE A 64 -0.67 3.36 42.11
C PHE A 64 -1.93 2.67 42.63
N LEU A 65 -3.02 3.42 42.72
CA LEU A 65 -4.36 2.91 42.99
C LEU A 65 -5.09 2.72 41.66
N ASN A 66 -5.44 1.49 41.31
CA ASN A 66 -6.23 1.15 40.13
C ASN A 66 -7.58 0.59 40.59
N PHE A 67 -8.68 1.10 40.05
CA PHE A 67 -9.99 0.54 40.33
C PHE A 67 -11.02 0.85 39.25
N ASP A 68 -12.07 0.04 39.31
CA ASP A 68 -13.17 0.04 38.37
C ASP A 68 -14.48 0.27 39.15
N CYS A 69 -15.32 1.19 38.66
CA CYS A 69 -16.64 1.45 39.22
C CYS A 69 -17.72 1.55 38.15
N ASN A 70 -18.97 1.34 38.54
CA ASN A 70 -20.12 1.42 37.65
C ASN A 70 -21.40 1.83 38.41
N VAL A 71 -22.47 2.07 37.66
CA VAL A 71 -23.83 2.31 38.18
C VAL A 71 -24.77 1.17 37.78
N GLY A 72 -24.24 -0.05 37.76
CA GLY A 72 -25.00 -1.27 37.49
C GLY A 72 -25.76 -1.76 38.73
N ILE A 73 -26.65 -2.73 38.51
CA ILE A 73 -27.43 -3.38 39.56
C ILE A 73 -27.58 -4.87 39.26
N ASP A 74 -27.54 -5.71 40.29
CA ASP A 74 -27.63 -7.16 40.11
C ASP A 74 -29.07 -7.62 39.83
N GLY A 75 -29.24 -8.67 39.03
CA GLY A 75 -30.54 -9.22 38.63
C GLY A 75 -31.51 -9.51 39.80
N PRO A 76 -31.08 -10.21 40.88
CA PRO A 76 -31.96 -10.47 42.02
C PRO A 76 -32.48 -9.19 42.69
N GLN A 77 -31.65 -8.15 42.77
CA GLN A 77 -32.05 -6.87 43.35
C GLN A 77 -33.06 -6.15 42.44
N LEU A 78 -32.93 -6.28 41.12
CA LEU A 78 -33.93 -5.77 40.18
C LEU A 78 -35.28 -6.49 40.31
N ASP A 79 -35.28 -7.80 40.51
CA ASP A 79 -36.50 -8.58 40.70
C ASP A 79 -37.25 -8.14 41.97
N ASP A 80 -36.53 -7.92 43.07
CA ASP A 80 -37.08 -7.40 44.32
C ASP A 80 -37.69 -5.99 44.13
N ILE A 81 -36.99 -5.11 43.40
CA ILE A 81 -37.46 -3.76 43.05
C ILE A 81 -38.71 -3.83 42.18
N ALA A 82 -38.79 -4.76 41.23
CA ALA A 82 -39.96 -4.91 40.35
C ALA A 82 -41.21 -5.35 41.14
N GLU A 83 -41.06 -6.27 42.10
CA GLU A 83 -42.14 -6.71 42.98
C GLU A 83 -42.56 -5.62 43.98
N GLU A 84 -41.63 -4.80 44.46
CA GLU A 84 -41.96 -3.63 45.28
C GLU A 84 -42.68 -2.54 44.45
N LEU A 85 -42.24 -2.27 43.22
CA LEU A 85 -42.88 -1.32 42.32
C LEU A 85 -44.31 -1.75 41.98
N LYS A 86 -44.52 -3.03 41.71
CA LYS A 86 -45.85 -3.62 41.47
C LYS A 86 -46.80 -3.37 42.63
N ARG A 87 -46.33 -3.59 43.86
CA ARG A 87 -47.11 -3.36 45.09
C ARG A 87 -47.40 -1.87 45.30
N MET A 88 -46.41 -1.00 45.08
CA MET A 88 -46.52 0.45 45.27
C MET A 88 -47.47 1.11 44.27
N MET A 89 -47.42 0.69 43.00
CA MET A 89 -48.18 1.30 41.90
C MET A 89 -49.47 0.54 41.56
N HIS A 90 -49.83 -0.48 42.35
CA HIS A 90 -51.00 -1.35 42.14
C HIS A 90 -51.10 -1.92 40.71
N LEU A 91 -49.98 -2.36 40.15
CA LEU A 91 -49.91 -2.89 38.79
C LEU A 91 -50.51 -4.30 38.71
N ARG A 92 -51.18 -4.61 37.58
CA ARG A 92 -51.79 -5.93 37.34
C ARG A 92 -50.74 -7.02 37.10
N GLU A 93 -49.65 -6.67 36.44
CA GLU A 93 -48.55 -7.56 36.10
C GLU A 93 -47.26 -7.05 36.73
N THR A 94 -46.24 -7.91 36.85
CA THR A 94 -44.92 -7.48 37.31
C THR A 94 -44.29 -6.61 36.21
N PRO A 95 -43.83 -5.38 36.54
CA PRO A 95 -43.27 -4.45 35.58
C PRO A 95 -41.92 -4.94 35.04
N LYS A 96 -41.66 -4.64 33.77
CA LYS A 96 -40.37 -4.91 33.12
C LYS A 96 -39.42 -3.76 33.41
N LEU A 97 -38.24 -4.07 33.92
CA LEU A 97 -37.20 -3.10 34.23
C LEU A 97 -36.07 -3.16 33.19
N GLY A 98 -35.77 -2.03 32.55
CA GLY A 98 -34.65 -1.88 31.61
C GLY A 98 -33.71 -0.75 32.02
N PRO A 99 -32.41 -0.80 31.64
CA PRO A 99 -31.48 0.28 31.96
C PRO A 99 -31.88 1.58 31.25
N LEU A 100 -31.63 2.71 31.89
CA LEU A 100 -31.87 4.02 31.28
C LEU A 100 -31.02 4.21 30.00
N PRO A 101 -31.61 4.49 28.83
CA PRO A 101 -30.85 4.77 27.62
C PRO A 101 -30.17 6.14 27.73
N LEU A 102 -28.84 6.13 27.75
CA LEU A 102 -28.00 7.32 27.87
C LEU A 102 -27.52 7.79 26.49
N VAL A 103 -27.37 9.10 26.33
CA VAL A 103 -26.88 9.74 25.10
C VAL A 103 -25.55 10.48 25.28
N GLY A 104 -25.11 10.64 26.52
CA GLY A 104 -23.86 11.28 26.87
C GLY A 104 -23.59 11.18 28.36
N GLY A 105 -22.38 11.52 28.79
CA GLY A 105 -22.09 11.67 30.20
C GLY A 105 -20.62 11.70 30.53
N THR A 106 -20.30 12.19 31.72
CA THR A 106 -18.95 12.27 32.27
C THR A 106 -18.89 11.65 33.66
N VAL A 107 -17.68 11.31 34.11
CA VAL A 107 -17.43 10.80 35.46
C VAL A 107 -16.23 11.52 36.08
N ARG A 108 -16.35 11.84 37.38
CA ARG A 108 -15.34 12.55 38.15
C ARG A 108 -14.94 11.74 39.37
N LEU A 109 -13.66 11.80 39.70
CA LEU A 109 -13.08 11.24 40.92
C LEU A 109 -12.69 12.37 41.87
N LEU A 110 -13.00 12.17 43.15
CA LEU A 110 -12.51 12.92 44.29
C LEU A 110 -11.72 11.97 45.20
N LEU A 111 -10.46 12.29 45.48
CA LEU A 111 -9.61 11.47 46.35
C LEU A 111 -8.62 12.33 47.13
N LEU A 112 -8.66 12.26 48.46
CA LEU A 112 -7.71 12.94 49.37
C LEU A 112 -7.49 14.43 49.05
N GLY A 113 -8.56 15.15 48.69
CA GLY A 113 -8.52 16.57 48.34
C GLY A 113 -8.14 16.89 46.89
N ALA A 114 -7.74 15.89 46.08
CA ALA A 114 -7.60 16.03 44.64
C ALA A 114 -8.91 15.67 43.92
N SER A 115 -9.19 16.35 42.81
CA SER A 115 -10.31 16.05 41.95
C SER A 115 -9.93 16.14 40.48
N THR A 116 -10.66 15.41 39.64
CA THR A 116 -10.51 15.57 38.20
C THR A 116 -11.23 16.82 37.70
N PRO A 117 -10.73 17.46 36.62
CA PRO A 117 -11.23 18.75 36.14
C PRO A 117 -12.75 18.75 35.92
N ASP A 118 -13.38 19.90 36.18
CA ASP A 118 -14.74 20.17 35.75
C ASP A 118 -14.79 20.27 34.23
N GLN A 119 -15.39 19.29 33.55
CA GLN A 119 -15.74 19.42 32.14
C GLN A 119 -17.17 19.97 32.02
N PRO A 120 -17.40 20.97 31.13
CA PRO A 120 -18.74 21.50 30.92
C PRO A 120 -19.65 20.40 30.35
N ALA A 121 -20.89 20.34 30.85
CA ALA A 121 -21.93 19.45 30.36
C ALA A 121 -22.04 19.54 28.84
N SER A 122 -22.09 18.39 28.15
CA SER A 122 -22.18 18.31 26.69
C SER A 122 -23.53 18.87 26.21
N GLY A 123 -23.57 20.17 25.91
CA GLY A 123 -24.80 20.85 25.47
C GLY A 123 -24.64 22.13 24.65
N GLY A 124 -23.43 22.54 24.26
CA GLY A 124 -23.22 23.73 23.42
C GLY A 124 -22.96 23.38 21.95
N LYS A 125 -23.80 23.91 21.04
CA LYS A 125 -23.70 23.80 19.57
C LYS A 125 -22.30 24.21 19.05
N PRO A 126 -21.68 23.49 18.10
CA PRO A 126 -20.39 23.89 17.54
C PRO A 126 -20.57 25.10 16.60
N ALA A 127 -19.92 26.22 16.91
CA ALA A 127 -19.88 27.40 16.04
C ALA A 127 -18.78 27.22 14.97
N ALA A 128 -19.17 27.34 13.71
CA ALA A 128 -18.30 27.29 12.55
C ALA A 128 -17.65 28.67 12.29
N GLY A 129 -16.31 28.67 12.15
CA GLY A 129 -15.55 29.46 11.19
C GLY A 129 -15.31 30.96 11.43
N SER A 130 -14.07 31.31 11.81
CA SER A 130 -13.28 32.23 10.97
C SER A 130 -11.78 31.99 11.16
N SER A 131 -11.08 31.98 10.03
CA SER A 131 -9.65 31.72 9.85
C SER A 131 -8.81 32.98 10.02
N GLY A 132 -7.65 32.89 10.69
CA GLY A 132 -6.64 33.95 10.66
C GLY A 132 -5.38 33.70 11.50
N SER A 133 -4.36 33.13 10.86
CA SER A 133 -2.92 33.41 11.01
C SER A 133 -2.21 33.28 12.38
N SER A 134 -1.39 32.22 12.44
CA SER A 134 -0.09 32.03 13.12
C SER A 134 0.49 33.10 14.07
N GLY A 135 0.75 32.67 15.31
CA GLY A 135 1.65 33.31 16.27
C GLY A 135 1.82 32.43 17.52
N GLY A 136 2.71 31.45 17.46
CA GLY A 136 2.96 30.50 18.55
C GLY A 136 3.67 31.14 19.74
N SER A 137 2.89 31.59 20.72
CA SER A 137 3.32 31.97 22.06
C SER A 137 2.52 31.11 23.03
N SER A 138 3.18 30.11 23.64
CA SER A 138 2.63 29.28 24.70
C SER A 138 2.45 30.11 25.98
N SER A 139 1.32 30.79 26.10
CA SER A 139 0.86 31.37 27.36
C SER A 139 0.17 30.27 28.18
N SER A 140 0.90 29.79 29.17
CA SER A 140 0.38 29.07 30.33
C SER A 140 -0.70 29.93 31.01
N SER A 141 -1.96 29.59 30.81
CA SER A 141 -3.04 30.09 31.67
C SER A 141 -3.00 29.33 32.98
N SER A 142 -2.29 29.93 33.94
CA SER A 142 -2.41 29.66 35.35
C SER A 142 -3.87 29.68 35.77
N ALA A 143 -4.45 28.50 36.02
CA ALA A 143 -5.57 28.40 36.95
C ALA A 143 -5.05 28.91 38.30
N THR A 144 -5.62 30.02 38.74
CA THR A 144 -5.36 30.65 40.03
C THR A 144 -5.49 29.60 41.13
N ALA A 145 -4.35 29.27 41.72
CA ALA A 145 -4.25 28.47 42.91
C ALA A 145 -5.13 29.11 44.00
N ALA A 146 -6.21 28.43 44.36
CA ALA A 146 -6.68 28.50 45.74
C ALA A 146 -5.47 28.13 46.61
N ALA A 147 -5.05 29.07 47.45
CA ALA A 147 -3.80 29.03 48.21
C ALA A 147 -3.57 27.65 48.84
N ALA A 148 -2.65 26.87 48.25
CA ALA A 148 -2.24 25.59 48.77
C ALA A 148 -1.35 25.83 49.98
N ALA A 149 -1.91 25.60 51.18
CA ALA A 149 -1.13 25.44 52.39
C ALA A 149 -0.02 24.40 52.15
N ALA A 150 1.19 24.69 52.66
CA ALA A 150 2.37 23.84 52.57
C ALA A 150 2.18 22.53 53.35
N GLY A 151 1.41 21.61 52.79
CA GLY A 151 1.18 20.24 53.27
C GLY A 151 1.55 19.20 52.20
N PRO A 152 1.65 17.91 52.58
CA PRO A 152 1.98 16.83 51.66
C PRO A 152 0.98 16.70 50.51
N LYS A 153 1.47 16.46 49.28
CA LYS A 153 0.65 16.26 48.08
C LYS A 153 0.30 14.78 47.92
N PHE A 154 -0.71 14.32 48.66
CA PHE A 154 -1.12 12.92 48.71
C PHE A 154 -1.39 12.26 47.34
N VAL A 155 -1.91 13.03 46.38
CA VAL A 155 -2.18 12.57 45.02
C VAL A 155 -1.29 13.34 44.05
N THR A 156 -0.48 12.61 43.26
CA THR A 156 0.43 13.23 42.28
C THR A 156 -0.19 13.35 40.90
N ARG A 157 -1.00 12.36 40.49
CA ARG A 157 -1.66 12.33 39.18
C ARG A 157 -2.87 11.41 39.20
N ILE A 158 -3.96 11.81 38.54
CA ILE A 158 -5.13 10.97 38.28
C ILE A 158 -5.21 10.77 36.76
N ASP A 159 -5.12 9.53 36.32
CA ASP A 159 -5.37 9.12 34.94
C ASP A 159 -6.76 8.47 34.88
N GLN A 160 -7.67 9.08 34.09
CA GLN A 160 -9.03 8.59 33.90
C GLN A 160 -9.52 8.84 32.47
N SER A 161 -10.47 8.03 32.00
CA SER A 161 -11.35 8.43 30.90
C SER A 161 -12.46 9.32 31.47
N ALA A 162 -12.61 10.53 30.94
CA ALA A 162 -13.66 11.44 31.40
C ALA A 162 -15.07 10.93 31.10
N HIS A 163 -15.21 9.98 30.16
CA HIS A 163 -16.48 9.38 29.76
C HIS A 163 -16.57 7.93 30.26
N PRO A 164 -17.69 7.54 30.91
CA PRO A 164 -17.98 6.14 31.20
C PRO A 164 -18.34 5.39 29.91
N ALA A 165 -18.53 4.08 30.00
CA ALA A 165 -18.83 3.24 28.83
C ALA A 165 -20.07 3.68 28.03
N LEU A 166 -21.07 4.31 28.66
CA LEU A 166 -22.38 4.68 28.07
C LEU A 166 -23.18 3.49 27.50
N TYR A 167 -22.76 2.26 27.81
CA TYR A 167 -23.49 1.01 27.56
C TYR A 167 -23.30 0.07 28.76
N GLY A 168 -24.15 -0.95 28.85
CA GLY A 168 -24.16 -1.88 29.98
C GLY A 168 -24.33 -1.14 31.31
N ASP A 169 -23.46 -1.43 32.28
CA ASP A 169 -23.50 -0.86 33.63
C ASP A 169 -22.84 0.54 33.74
N ASN A 170 -22.41 1.14 32.62
CA ASN A 170 -21.69 2.42 32.58
C ASN A 170 -20.36 2.39 33.35
N GLN A 171 -19.54 1.41 33.00
CA GLN A 171 -18.21 1.17 33.55
C GLN A 171 -17.30 2.40 33.41
N ALA A 172 -16.56 2.72 34.48
CA ALA A 172 -15.52 3.74 34.53
C ALA A 172 -14.27 3.18 35.23
N THR A 173 -13.09 3.53 34.72
CA THR A 173 -11.80 3.03 35.17
C THR A 173 -10.89 4.18 35.56
N PHE A 174 -10.22 4.05 36.70
CA PHE A 174 -9.34 5.07 37.26
C PHE A 174 -7.99 4.47 37.63
N SER A 175 -6.92 5.21 37.35
CA SER A 175 -5.57 4.96 37.85
C SER A 175 -5.04 6.21 38.52
N VAL A 176 -4.67 6.12 39.79
CA VAL A 176 -4.19 7.25 40.58
C VAL A 176 -2.78 6.99 41.06
N ALA A 177 -1.86 7.88 40.70
CA ALA A 177 -0.52 7.94 41.27
C ALA A 177 -0.53 8.69 42.61
N LEU A 178 0.04 8.05 43.63
CA LEU A 178 0.10 8.51 45.02
C LEU A 178 1.56 8.67 45.44
N ASP A 179 1.83 9.69 46.27
CA ASP A 179 3.12 9.80 46.95
C ASP A 179 3.16 8.86 48.19
N ALA A 180 4.33 8.74 48.84
CA ALA A 180 4.48 7.84 49.98
C ALA A 180 3.51 8.14 51.15
N PRO A 181 3.34 9.41 51.56
CA PRO A 181 2.29 9.78 52.52
C PRO A 181 0.87 9.43 52.05
N GLY A 182 0.55 9.65 50.77
CA GLY A 182 -0.75 9.38 50.18
C GLY A 182 -1.11 7.89 50.15
N VAL A 183 -0.14 7.02 49.85
CA VAL A 183 -0.31 5.56 49.96
C VAL A 183 -0.61 5.17 51.40
N THR A 184 0.12 5.74 52.36
CA THR A 184 -0.07 5.42 53.79
C THR A 184 -1.44 5.90 54.30
N VAL A 185 -1.83 7.12 53.93
CA VAL A 185 -3.14 7.68 54.29
C VAL A 185 -4.26 6.87 53.64
N LEU A 186 -4.11 6.47 52.38
CA LEU A 186 -5.10 5.63 51.71
C LEU A 186 -5.19 4.26 52.39
N GLU A 187 -4.08 3.56 52.60
CA GLU A 187 -4.04 2.23 53.25
C GLU A 187 -4.69 2.25 54.65
N GLN A 188 -4.52 3.33 55.41
CA GLN A 188 -5.18 3.53 56.71
C GLN A 188 -6.67 3.92 56.56
N ALA A 189 -7.00 4.82 55.65
CA ALA A 189 -8.39 5.24 55.39
C ALA A 189 -9.25 4.11 54.84
N LEU A 190 -8.64 3.18 54.11
CA LEU A 190 -9.25 1.92 53.69
C LEU A 190 -9.75 1.12 54.92
N GLN A 191 -9.10 1.18 56.09
CA GLN A 191 -9.58 0.48 57.29
C GLN A 191 -10.74 1.19 58.02
N GLY A 192 -11.16 2.38 57.58
CA GLY A 192 -12.21 3.19 58.21
C GLY A 192 -13.64 2.83 57.79
N GLU A 193 -14.62 3.53 58.36
CA GLU A 193 -16.05 3.33 58.03
C GLU A 193 -16.45 3.91 56.66
N MET A 194 -15.70 4.89 56.15
CA MET A 194 -16.01 5.60 54.90
C MET A 194 -14.78 5.65 53.99
N SER A 195 -14.96 5.30 52.71
CA SER A 195 -13.88 5.36 51.71
C SER A 195 -13.57 6.81 51.32
N PRO A 196 -12.29 7.22 51.25
CA PRO A 196 -11.90 8.55 50.77
C PRO A 196 -12.06 8.71 49.25
N ILE A 197 -12.53 7.67 48.54
CA ILE A 197 -12.78 7.64 47.10
C ILE A 197 -14.23 8.07 46.84
N GLY A 198 -14.42 9.29 46.35
CA GLY A 198 -15.71 9.83 45.90
C GLY A 198 -15.85 9.77 44.37
N ILE A 199 -16.98 9.30 43.88
CA ILE A 199 -17.28 9.24 42.44
C ILE A 199 -18.56 10.01 42.15
N VAL A 200 -18.54 10.81 41.09
CA VAL A 200 -19.68 11.60 40.62
C VAL A 200 -19.85 11.35 39.12
N TYR A 201 -20.96 10.72 38.74
CA TYR A 201 -21.41 10.62 37.37
C TYR A 201 -22.24 11.85 37.00
N SER A 202 -22.21 12.23 35.72
CA SER A 202 -23.09 13.21 35.09
C SER A 202 -23.59 12.60 33.79
N LEU A 203 -24.80 12.04 33.77
CA LEU A 203 -25.31 11.25 32.65
C LEU A 203 -26.47 11.96 31.97
N ASP A 204 -26.43 12.06 30.65
CA ASP A 204 -27.47 12.68 29.82
C ASP A 204 -28.39 11.61 29.23
N TYR A 205 -29.70 11.83 29.29
CA TYR A 205 -30.71 10.98 28.68
C TYR A 205 -31.79 11.80 27.96
N LEU A 206 -32.53 11.15 27.07
CA LEU A 206 -33.61 11.78 26.30
C LEU A 206 -34.97 11.35 26.84
N GLY A 207 -35.80 12.32 27.20
CA GLY A 207 -37.17 12.08 27.65
C GLY A 207 -38.19 12.80 26.78
N LEU A 208 -39.34 12.16 26.58
CA LEU A 208 -40.49 12.75 25.89
C LEU A 208 -41.33 13.59 26.84
N ARG A 209 -41.63 14.80 26.39
CA ARG A 209 -42.49 15.76 27.08
C ARG A 209 -43.61 16.25 26.14
N PRO A 210 -44.85 16.44 26.63
CA PRO A 210 -45.88 17.15 25.87
C PRO A 210 -45.48 18.61 25.64
N ALA A 211 -45.48 19.08 24.39
CA ALA A 211 -45.10 20.45 24.03
C ALA A 211 -46.32 21.40 23.97
N TYR A 212 -47.35 21.04 23.21
CA TYR A 212 -48.65 21.72 23.20
C TYR A 212 -49.77 20.81 22.67
N LYS A 213 -51.02 21.23 22.88
CA LYS A 213 -52.22 20.66 22.26
C LYS A 213 -53.11 21.79 21.73
N VAL A 214 -53.42 21.77 20.43
CA VAL A 214 -54.34 22.70 19.76
C VAL A 214 -55.61 21.95 19.35
N HIS A 215 -56.76 22.51 19.71
CA HIS A 215 -58.07 22.10 19.21
C HIS A 215 -58.67 23.25 18.40
N LEU A 216 -58.91 23.02 17.10
CA LEU A 216 -59.44 24.02 16.17
C LEU A 216 -60.80 23.60 15.63
N HIS A 217 -61.75 24.54 15.63
CA HIS A 217 -63.10 24.35 15.12
C HIS A 217 -63.54 25.55 14.26
N ILE A 218 -63.88 25.32 12.99
CA ILE A 218 -64.25 26.39 12.02
C ILE A 218 -65.65 26.16 11.43
N ASP A 219 -66.48 27.22 11.47
CA ASP A 219 -67.80 27.28 10.83
C ASP A 219 -67.75 28.18 9.58
N TRP A 220 -67.87 27.54 8.42
CA TRP A 220 -67.65 28.17 7.11
C TRP A 220 -68.79 29.11 6.67
N ASP A 221 -70.04 28.86 7.09
CA ASP A 221 -71.20 29.71 6.76
C ASP A 221 -71.06 31.10 7.38
N ARG A 222 -70.54 31.15 8.61
CA ARG A 222 -70.37 32.38 9.38
C ARG A 222 -69.23 33.25 8.84
N VAL A 223 -68.16 32.62 8.35
CA VAL A 223 -67.02 33.31 7.73
C VAL A 223 -67.44 34.04 6.45
N GLN A 224 -68.15 33.35 5.56
CA GLN A 224 -68.59 33.93 4.29
C GLN A 224 -69.54 35.10 4.49
N LYS A 225 -70.52 34.98 5.41
CA LYS A 225 -71.47 36.06 5.70
C LYS A 225 -70.77 37.33 6.19
N SER A 226 -69.76 37.18 7.06
CA SER A 226 -68.97 38.31 7.56
C SER A 226 -68.12 38.97 6.47
N LEU A 227 -67.63 38.20 5.50
CA LEU A 227 -66.88 38.73 4.35
C LEU A 227 -67.81 39.46 3.36
N ASP A 228 -68.97 38.90 3.05
CA ASP A 228 -69.93 39.52 2.12
C ASP A 228 -70.55 40.82 2.67
N GLU A 229 -70.80 40.92 3.98
CA GLU A 229 -71.32 42.14 4.61
C GLU A 229 -70.30 43.29 4.68
N GLN A 230 -68.99 42.99 4.76
CA GLN A 230 -67.96 44.02 4.91
C GLN A 230 -67.40 44.57 3.58
N PHE A 231 -67.45 43.84 2.46
CA PHE A 231 -66.62 44.15 1.27
C PHE A 231 -67.39 44.29 -0.07
N GLY A 232 -68.62 44.81 -0.07
CA GLY A 232 -69.53 44.92 -1.23
C GLY A 232 -68.94 45.37 -2.59
N ALA A 233 -69.46 44.75 -3.67
CA ALA A 233 -69.25 44.93 -5.12
C ALA A 233 -67.97 45.66 -5.64
N SER A 234 -67.04 44.85 -6.16
CA SER A 234 -65.91 45.16 -7.07
C SER A 234 -64.90 46.23 -6.63
N PHE A 235 -63.95 45.83 -5.78
CA PHE A 235 -62.69 46.54 -5.54
C PHE A 235 -61.46 45.65 -5.78
N ILE A 236 -60.36 46.29 -6.16
CA ILE A 236 -59.02 45.70 -6.28
C ILE A 236 -58.29 45.92 -4.95
N PHE A 237 -57.73 44.87 -4.37
CA PHE A 237 -57.03 44.87 -3.07
C PHE A 237 -55.52 44.80 -3.23
N PHE A 238 -54.82 45.39 -2.26
CA PHE A 238 -53.37 45.20 -2.03
C PHE A 238 -53.17 44.23 -0.84
N SER A 239 -52.04 43.51 -0.80
CA SER A 239 -51.77 42.43 0.18
C SER A 239 -51.96 42.83 1.66
N SER A 240 -51.71 44.09 2.03
CA SER A 240 -51.84 44.58 3.40
C SER A 240 -53.27 44.66 3.95
N GLN A 241 -54.30 44.58 3.09
CA GLN A 241 -55.71 44.65 3.50
C GLN A 241 -56.32 43.27 3.80
N ILE A 242 -55.62 42.18 3.46
CA ILE A 242 -56.09 40.79 3.66
C ILE A 242 -55.89 40.34 5.11
N ASP A 243 -54.73 40.66 5.72
CA ASP A 243 -54.44 40.31 7.12
C ASP A 243 -55.44 40.94 8.10
N THR A 244 -55.86 42.20 7.84
CA THR A 244 -56.86 42.91 8.66
C THR A 244 -58.26 42.28 8.55
N ALA A 245 -58.59 41.62 7.43
CA ALA A 245 -59.86 40.94 7.27
C ALA A 245 -59.89 39.61 8.02
N VAL A 246 -58.78 38.86 8.03
CA VAL A 246 -58.63 37.60 8.76
C VAL A 246 -58.68 37.82 10.28
N ASP A 247 -58.05 38.86 10.78
CA ASP A 247 -58.07 39.17 12.22
C ASP A 247 -59.48 39.49 12.74
N LYS A 248 -60.31 40.18 11.95
CA LYS A 248 -61.73 40.45 12.31
C LYS A 248 -62.60 39.19 12.30
N LEU A 249 -62.26 38.17 11.52
CA LEU A 249 -62.98 36.89 11.49
C LEU A 249 -62.72 36.05 12.75
N VAL A 250 -61.51 36.12 13.31
CA VAL A 250 -61.15 35.53 14.60
C VAL A 250 -61.88 36.27 15.74
N GLU A 251 -61.91 37.61 15.69
CA GLU A 251 -62.57 38.45 16.69
C GLU A 251 -64.10 38.24 16.73
N ASN A 252 -64.74 38.01 15.58
CA ASN A 252 -66.18 37.75 15.45
C ASN A 252 -66.62 36.31 15.84
N ARG A 253 -65.71 35.49 16.40
CA ARG A 253 -65.92 34.09 16.86
C ARG A 253 -66.46 33.14 15.78
N ALA A 254 -66.07 33.32 14.52
CA ALA A 254 -66.36 32.35 13.46
C ALA A 254 -65.35 31.17 13.44
N ILE A 255 -64.21 31.34 14.13
CA ILE A 255 -63.15 30.34 14.33
C ILE A 255 -62.95 30.19 15.85
N GLN A 256 -63.09 28.98 16.39
CA GLN A 256 -62.80 28.67 17.80
C GLN A 256 -61.48 27.89 17.89
N MET A 257 -60.57 28.36 18.74
CA MET A 257 -59.23 27.80 18.89
C MET A 257 -58.88 27.70 20.38
N GLU A 258 -58.71 26.47 20.89
CA GLU A 258 -58.21 26.18 22.24
C GLU A 258 -56.75 25.72 22.14
N VAL A 259 -55.86 26.34 22.91
CA VAL A 259 -54.42 26.03 22.90
C VAL A 259 -53.92 25.83 24.32
N ASP A 260 -53.56 24.60 24.66
CA ASP A 260 -52.87 24.25 25.91
C ASP A 260 -51.37 24.15 25.65
N THR A 261 -50.59 25.08 26.23
CA THR A 261 -49.13 25.11 26.12
C THR A 261 -48.50 24.78 27.47
N PHE A 262 -47.53 23.86 27.51
CA PHE A 262 -46.84 23.47 28.75
C PHE A 262 -45.38 23.93 28.75
N VAL A 263 -45.08 25.09 29.34
CA VAL A 263 -43.71 25.66 29.44
C VAL A 263 -43.16 25.54 30.88
N PRO A 264 -41.92 25.06 31.10
CA PRO A 264 -41.24 25.10 32.40
C PRO A 264 -40.26 26.29 32.46
N GLU A 265 -39.97 26.78 33.67
CA GLU A 265 -38.98 27.86 33.86
C GLU A 265 -37.55 27.40 33.52
N GLY A 266 -36.86 28.12 32.61
CA GLY A 266 -35.40 28.05 32.41
C GLY A 266 -34.87 27.54 31.06
N GLU A 267 -35.69 27.34 30.04
CA GLU A 267 -35.25 26.91 28.68
C GLU A 267 -35.64 27.95 27.60
N ASP A 268 -34.99 27.95 26.43
CA ASP A 268 -35.25 28.91 25.34
C ASP A 268 -36.68 28.78 24.78
N ASP A 269 -37.57 29.65 25.25
CA ASP A 269 -39.00 29.73 24.94
C ASP A 269 -39.33 29.86 23.45
N SER A 270 -38.36 30.25 22.62
CA SER A 270 -38.58 30.70 21.24
C SER A 270 -39.03 29.60 20.27
N SER A 271 -38.56 28.36 20.43
CA SER A 271 -38.77 27.30 19.42
C SER A 271 -40.16 26.65 19.52
N VAL A 272 -40.64 26.41 20.74
CA VAL A 272 -41.98 25.85 20.99
C VAL A 272 -43.05 26.89 20.68
N ILE A 273 -42.80 28.17 21.02
CA ILE A 273 -43.68 29.29 20.69
C ILE A 273 -43.72 29.52 19.17
N ALA A 274 -42.57 29.51 18.47
CA ALA A 274 -42.53 29.66 17.02
C ALA A 274 -43.24 28.51 16.27
N SER A 275 -43.13 27.26 16.78
CA SER A 275 -43.81 26.11 16.18
C SER A 275 -45.33 26.19 16.37
N ARG A 276 -45.78 26.66 17.55
CA ARG A 276 -47.18 27.02 17.80
C ARG A 276 -47.63 28.13 16.83
N ASP A 277 -46.88 29.22 16.71
CA ASP A 277 -47.25 30.38 15.89
C ASP A 277 -47.30 30.02 14.40
N ARG A 278 -46.42 29.12 13.95
CA ARG A 278 -46.46 28.55 12.60
C ARG A 278 -47.70 27.71 12.35
N ALA A 279 -48.08 26.84 13.28
CA ALA A 279 -49.32 26.07 13.17
C ALA A 279 -50.54 26.99 13.07
N VAL A 280 -50.54 28.12 13.80
CA VAL A 280 -51.58 29.16 13.71
C VAL A 280 -51.52 29.90 12.37
N GLN A 281 -50.35 30.20 11.82
CA GLN A 281 -50.19 30.84 10.50
C GLN A 281 -50.60 29.94 9.33
N GLU A 282 -50.30 28.64 9.36
CA GLU A 282 -50.74 27.70 8.32
C GLU A 282 -52.28 27.63 8.25
N VAL A 283 -52.94 27.68 9.42
CA VAL A 283 -54.41 27.81 9.46
C VAL A 283 -54.88 29.12 8.81
N ARG A 284 -54.18 30.24 9.04
CA ARG A 284 -54.49 31.54 8.43
C ARG A 284 -54.30 31.53 6.90
N GLU A 285 -53.22 30.96 6.40
CA GLU A 285 -52.96 30.85 4.95
C GLU A 285 -53.97 29.94 4.26
N MET A 286 -54.36 28.82 4.89
CA MET A 286 -55.40 27.93 4.37
C MET A 286 -56.72 28.68 4.17
N ILE A 287 -57.08 29.58 5.09
CA ILE A 287 -58.27 30.43 4.97
C ILE A 287 -58.10 31.44 3.82
N THR A 288 -56.97 32.14 3.71
CA THR A 288 -56.73 33.14 2.65
C THR A 288 -56.80 32.52 1.25
N ASN A 289 -56.16 31.37 1.06
CA ASN A 289 -56.16 30.66 -0.23
C ASN A 289 -57.56 30.17 -0.65
N ALA A 290 -58.44 29.89 0.32
CA ALA A 290 -59.79 29.46 0.01
C ALA A 290 -60.67 30.58 -0.60
N PHE A 291 -60.34 31.87 -0.37
CA PHE A 291 -61.29 32.98 -0.62
C PHE A 291 -60.81 34.13 -1.56
N PHE A 292 -59.56 34.20 -2.07
CA PHE A 292 -59.04 35.36 -2.88
C PHE A 292 -58.23 34.96 -4.18
N GLN A 293 -58.18 35.80 -5.26
CA GLN A 293 -57.45 35.55 -6.56
C GLN A 293 -56.76 36.81 -7.22
N PRO A 294 -55.77 36.70 -8.16
CA PRO A 294 -55.04 37.84 -8.84
C PRO A 294 -55.53 38.26 -10.27
N SER A 295 -55.45 39.56 -10.75
CA SER A 295 -55.98 39.98 -12.10
C SER A 295 -55.45 41.30 -12.79
N ILE A 296 -55.26 41.36 -14.16
CA ILE A 296 -55.08 42.57 -15.07
C ILE A 296 -55.55 42.32 -16.56
N ASP A 297 -56.18 43.32 -17.28
CA ASP A 297 -55.87 43.76 -18.69
C ASP A 297 -56.60 45.07 -19.20
N PRO A 298 -56.03 45.89 -20.14
CA PRO A 298 -56.47 47.26 -20.51
C PRO A 298 -57.14 47.42 -21.91
N THR A 299 -58.00 48.44 -22.09
CA THR A 299 -58.14 49.41 -23.24
C THR A 299 -59.58 49.95 -23.46
N LYS A 300 -59.73 51.28 -23.58
CA LYS A 300 -60.41 52.02 -24.68
C LYS A 300 -60.32 53.57 -24.51
N HIS A 301 -60.14 54.27 -25.64
CA HIS A 301 -59.73 55.67 -25.84
C HIS A 301 -60.86 56.73 -25.95
N GLY A 302 -60.51 58.02 -25.72
CA GLY A 302 -61.17 59.25 -26.24
C GLY A 302 -60.60 60.57 -25.63
N PRO A 303 -60.48 61.70 -26.38
CA PRO A 303 -59.42 62.75 -26.30
C PRO A 303 -59.80 63.98 -25.40
N ASP A 304 -59.05 65.07 -25.17
CA ASP A 304 -57.86 65.73 -25.72
C ASP A 304 -57.30 66.73 -24.66
N GLY A 305 -56.02 67.14 -24.75
CA GLY A 305 -55.48 68.27 -23.94
C GLY A 305 -54.02 68.15 -23.50
N TRP A 306 -53.11 68.66 -24.33
CA TRP A 306 -51.66 68.75 -24.14
C TRP A 306 -51.19 69.81 -23.13
N ASP A 307 -51.73 69.81 -21.90
CA ASP A 307 -51.21 70.65 -20.79
C ASP A 307 -50.89 69.84 -19.51
N LYS A 308 -50.93 68.50 -19.60
CA LYS A 308 -50.62 67.57 -18.49
C LYS A 308 -49.36 66.73 -18.70
N ALA A 309 -48.57 66.99 -19.74
CA ALA A 309 -47.30 66.29 -19.96
C ALA A 309 -46.23 66.70 -18.92
N GLY A 310 -46.25 67.96 -18.46
CA GLY A 310 -45.33 68.46 -17.42
C GLY A 310 -45.58 67.84 -16.03
N GLN A 311 -46.83 67.59 -15.66
CA GLN A 311 -47.20 67.00 -14.36
C GLN A 311 -47.04 65.47 -14.30
N PHE A 312 -46.94 64.81 -15.45
CA PHE A 312 -46.72 63.37 -15.55
C PHE A 312 -45.24 63.00 -15.38
N ALA A 313 -44.33 63.83 -15.90
CA ALA A 313 -42.89 63.64 -15.72
C ALA A 313 -42.44 63.87 -14.26
N GLU A 314 -43.03 64.84 -13.55
CA GLU A 314 -42.73 65.11 -12.14
C GLU A 314 -43.20 63.98 -11.21
N ARG A 315 -44.39 63.40 -11.45
CA ARG A 315 -44.91 62.26 -10.68
C ARG A 315 -44.14 60.95 -10.92
N LEU A 316 -43.59 60.73 -12.10
CA LEU A 316 -42.75 59.56 -12.37
C LEU A 316 -41.40 59.64 -11.63
N SER A 317 -40.84 60.84 -11.48
CA SER A 317 -39.58 61.02 -10.75
C SER A 317 -39.71 60.79 -9.24
N GLY A 318 -40.87 61.10 -8.64
CA GLY A 318 -41.14 60.87 -7.22
C GLY A 318 -41.42 59.40 -6.85
N LEU A 319 -41.96 58.60 -7.78
CA LEU A 319 -42.28 57.19 -7.56
C LEU A 319 -41.10 56.22 -7.85
N ALA A 320 -40.06 56.68 -8.56
CA ALA A 320 -38.82 55.93 -8.72
C ALA A 320 -37.92 55.93 -7.46
N ALA A 321 -38.16 56.85 -6.52
CA ALA A 321 -37.35 57.02 -5.30
C ALA A 321 -37.84 56.22 -4.07
N THR A 322 -38.96 55.49 -4.15
CA THR A 322 -39.57 54.79 -2.99
C THR A 322 -39.74 53.28 -3.14
N GLY A 323 -39.16 52.66 -4.18
CA GLY A 323 -38.94 51.21 -4.25
C GLY A 323 -40.19 50.31 -4.09
N GLY A 324 -40.84 49.95 -5.20
CA GLY A 324 -41.70 48.76 -5.25
C GLY A 324 -42.92 48.85 -6.17
N LEU A 325 -42.99 47.98 -7.17
CA LEU A 325 -44.21 47.65 -7.91
C LEU A 325 -44.91 46.48 -7.18
N GLY A 326 -45.95 46.77 -6.40
CA GLY A 326 -46.79 45.77 -5.70
C GLY A 326 -47.94 45.23 -6.56
N GLY A 327 -48.20 43.92 -6.49
CA GLY A 327 -49.24 43.21 -7.25
C GLY A 327 -50.65 43.31 -6.64
N CYS A 328 -51.68 43.33 -7.50
CA CYS A 328 -53.07 43.58 -7.15
C CYS A 328 -53.94 42.29 -7.21
N PHE A 329 -54.83 42.09 -6.24
CA PHE A 329 -55.76 40.95 -6.13
C PHE A 329 -57.23 41.40 -6.21
N SER A 330 -58.15 40.51 -6.61
CA SER A 330 -59.60 40.77 -6.60
C SER A 330 -60.37 39.68 -5.82
N TYR A 331 -61.41 40.09 -5.10
CA TYR A 331 -62.29 39.19 -4.34
C TYR A 331 -63.17 38.38 -5.29
N LYS A 332 -63.12 37.04 -5.20
CA LYS A 332 -63.97 36.16 -5.99
C LYS A 332 -65.24 35.86 -5.22
N LYS A 333 -66.31 36.61 -5.51
CA LYS A 333 -67.66 36.35 -5.00
C LYS A 333 -68.17 35.02 -5.56
N THR A 334 -67.85 33.92 -4.88
CA THR A 334 -68.38 32.60 -5.20
C THR A 334 -69.59 32.38 -4.31
N ASP A 335 -70.78 32.39 -4.91
CA ASP A 335 -72.05 32.27 -4.20
C ASP A 335 -72.25 30.83 -3.72
N TYR A 336 -71.78 30.50 -2.52
CA TYR A 336 -71.97 29.20 -1.87
C TYR A 336 -73.34 29.04 -1.20
N THR A 337 -74.38 29.75 -1.65
CA THR A 337 -75.73 29.65 -1.06
C THR A 337 -76.51 28.40 -1.49
N ARG A 338 -75.94 27.47 -2.26
CA ARG A 338 -76.58 26.17 -2.55
C ARG A 338 -75.60 25.00 -2.48
N ILE A 339 -75.64 24.33 -1.31
CA ILE A 339 -75.25 22.94 -1.01
C ILE A 339 -73.75 22.72 -0.71
N ASP A 340 -73.33 23.01 0.54
CA ASP A 340 -72.59 22.10 1.45
C ASP A 340 -72.15 22.85 2.71
N LYS A 341 -72.72 22.51 3.88
CA LYS A 341 -72.23 23.00 5.18
C LYS A 341 -70.94 22.29 5.52
N LYS A 342 -69.80 22.89 5.17
CA LYS A 342 -68.49 22.36 5.55
C LYS A 342 -68.20 22.77 6.99
N MET A 343 -67.67 21.85 7.78
CA MET A 343 -67.14 22.07 9.14
C MET A 343 -65.78 21.40 9.20
N LEU A 344 -64.81 22.02 9.87
CA LEU A 344 -63.46 21.48 10.04
C LEU A 344 -63.09 21.41 11.52
N ASP A 345 -62.85 20.19 12.01
CA ASP A 345 -62.30 19.88 13.33
C ASP A 345 -60.87 19.36 13.19
N VAL A 346 -59.92 20.02 13.84
CA VAL A 346 -58.50 19.62 13.82
C VAL A 346 -57.97 19.49 15.25
N ASN A 347 -57.44 18.31 15.56
CA ASN A 347 -56.70 18.04 16.79
C ASN A 347 -55.21 17.89 16.48
N MET A 348 -54.40 18.79 17.02
CA MET A 348 -52.95 18.75 16.90
C MET A 348 -52.32 18.64 18.27
N SER A 349 -51.38 17.70 18.43
CA SER A 349 -50.57 17.60 19.64
C SER A 349 -49.13 17.32 19.26
N GLU A 350 -48.20 18.05 19.87
CA GLU A 350 -46.77 17.84 19.66
C GLU A 350 -46.13 17.30 20.94
N ARG A 351 -45.28 16.28 20.77
CA ARG A 351 -44.40 15.78 21.83
C ARG A 351 -42.97 16.08 21.42
N THR A 352 -42.23 16.77 22.28
CA THR A 352 -40.83 17.10 22.04
C THR A 352 -39.93 16.23 22.89
N THR A 353 -38.73 15.95 22.38
CA THR A 353 -37.68 15.24 23.12
C THR A 353 -36.80 16.27 23.80
N VAL A 354 -36.70 16.22 25.13
CA VAL A 354 -35.81 17.07 25.91
C VAL A 354 -34.64 16.25 26.43
N ARG A 355 -33.44 16.87 26.45
CA ARG A 355 -32.26 16.30 27.09
C ARG A 355 -32.32 16.64 28.59
N ARG A 356 -32.13 15.62 29.44
CA ARG A 356 -32.04 15.78 30.89
C ARG A 356 -30.75 15.14 31.38
N SER A 357 -30.18 15.69 32.45
CA SER A 357 -28.98 15.18 33.09
C SER A 357 -29.32 14.62 34.48
N ILE A 358 -28.71 13.50 34.86
CA ILE A 358 -28.80 12.86 36.17
C ILE A 358 -27.40 12.65 36.74
N TYR A 359 -27.26 12.79 38.07
CA TYR A 359 -25.95 12.79 38.73
C TYR A 359 -25.83 11.71 39.81
N PRO A 360 -25.68 10.42 39.45
CA PRO A 360 -25.36 9.39 40.42
C PRO A 360 -24.04 9.71 41.13
N GLN A 361 -24.06 9.82 42.45
CA GLN A 361 -22.88 10.21 43.21
C GLN A 361 -22.82 9.53 44.57
N GLY A 362 -21.60 9.26 45.02
CA GLY A 362 -21.37 8.64 46.31
C GLY A 362 -19.90 8.33 46.53
N HIS A 363 -19.56 8.07 47.78
CA HIS A 363 -18.31 7.40 48.09
C HIS A 363 -18.44 5.93 47.71
N LEU A 364 -17.34 5.29 47.34
CA LEU A 364 -17.30 3.83 47.11
C LEU A 364 -17.39 3.03 48.44
N ALA A 365 -18.21 3.52 49.37
CA ALA A 365 -18.64 2.87 50.60
C ALA A 365 -19.40 1.61 50.21
N GLY A 366 -18.66 0.52 50.18
CA GLY A 366 -19.10 -0.76 49.68
C GLY A 366 -17.96 -1.76 49.69
N LEU A 367 -16.73 -1.32 49.39
CA LEU A 367 -15.56 -2.21 49.46
C LEU A 367 -15.44 -2.88 50.84
N PHE A 368 -15.49 -2.12 51.93
CA PHE A 368 -15.19 -2.66 53.27
C PHE A 368 -16.38 -3.31 53.97
N GLN A 369 -17.59 -3.06 53.50
CA GLN A 369 -18.77 -3.81 53.92
C GLN A 369 -18.75 -5.16 53.21
N VAL A 370 -18.52 -5.17 51.88
CA VAL A 370 -18.36 -6.40 51.08
C VAL A 370 -17.15 -7.23 51.54
N LEU A 371 -15.98 -6.64 51.78
CA LEU A 371 -14.79 -7.36 52.26
C LEU A 371 -15.00 -7.92 53.67
N ARG A 372 -15.71 -7.22 54.57
CA ARG A 372 -16.07 -7.73 55.91
C ARG A 372 -17.12 -8.83 55.85
N ASP A 373 -18.21 -8.60 55.13
CA ASP A 373 -19.33 -9.54 55.01
C ASP A 373 -18.89 -10.83 54.29
N GLN A 374 -17.94 -10.73 53.35
CA GLN A 374 -17.40 -11.86 52.58
C GLN A 374 -16.04 -12.40 53.10
N HIS A 375 -15.51 -11.89 54.22
CA HIS A 375 -14.26 -12.34 54.84
C HIS A 375 -13.03 -12.33 53.91
N LEU A 376 -12.90 -11.32 53.04
CA LEU A 376 -11.81 -11.21 52.07
C LEU A 376 -10.58 -10.49 52.68
N ASP A 377 -9.38 -11.04 52.47
CA ASP A 377 -8.12 -10.46 52.96
C ASP A 377 -7.67 -9.24 52.12
N LEU A 378 -7.44 -8.12 52.79
CA LEU A 378 -6.94 -6.86 52.21
C LEU A 378 -5.57 -7.01 51.56
N ASN A 379 -4.73 -7.90 52.06
CA ASN A 379 -3.38 -8.12 51.49
C ASN A 379 -3.42 -8.61 50.04
N ARG A 380 -4.55 -9.18 49.59
CA ARG A 380 -4.73 -9.61 48.20
C ARG A 380 -4.74 -8.43 47.22
N PHE A 381 -5.17 -7.26 47.67
CA PHE A 381 -5.33 -6.08 46.82
C PHE A 381 -4.16 -5.10 46.95
N VAL A 382 -3.27 -5.29 47.93
CA VAL A 382 -2.10 -4.43 48.15
C VAL A 382 -0.82 -5.16 47.75
N VAL A 383 -0.18 -4.74 46.66
CA VAL A 383 1.01 -5.41 46.09
C VAL A 383 2.27 -4.59 46.36
N PRO A 384 3.22 -5.09 47.17
CA PRO A 384 4.51 -4.42 47.37
C PRO A 384 5.50 -4.70 46.23
N VAL A 385 6.18 -3.66 45.76
CA VAL A 385 7.25 -3.72 44.74
C VAL A 385 8.52 -3.08 45.30
N ASN A 386 9.62 -3.82 45.30
CA ASN A 386 10.92 -3.28 45.68
C ASN A 386 11.64 -2.73 44.44
N LEU A 387 11.86 -1.42 44.38
CA LEU A 387 12.62 -0.80 43.28
C LEU A 387 14.14 -0.99 43.42
N ASP A 388 14.60 -1.44 44.59
CA ASP A 388 16.00 -1.81 44.82
C ASP A 388 16.30 -3.26 44.38
N ASP A 389 15.40 -3.90 43.62
CA ASP A 389 15.68 -5.19 42.99
C ASP A 389 16.84 -5.04 41.97
N PRO A 390 17.85 -5.95 41.98
CA PRO A 390 18.98 -5.91 41.05
C PRO A 390 18.60 -5.75 39.57
N TRP A 391 17.40 -6.20 39.17
CA TRP A 391 16.88 -6.05 37.80
C TRP A 391 16.74 -4.58 37.37
N PHE A 392 16.32 -3.68 38.26
CA PHE A 392 16.20 -2.25 37.94
C PHE A 392 17.55 -1.52 37.98
N GLN A 393 18.52 -2.05 38.73
CA GLN A 393 19.82 -1.43 38.97
C GLN A 393 20.84 -1.67 37.85
N ARG A 394 20.64 -2.70 37.01
CA ARG A 394 21.59 -3.06 35.96
C ARG A 394 20.94 -3.11 34.58
N ARG A 395 21.56 -2.42 33.61
CA ARG A 395 21.28 -2.62 32.19
C ARG A 395 22.17 -3.75 31.69
N GLN A 396 21.59 -4.89 31.37
CA GLN A 396 22.32 -6.02 30.76
C GLN A 396 21.90 -6.18 29.29
N VAL A 397 22.88 -6.41 28.41
CA VAL A 397 22.68 -6.78 27.02
C VAL A 397 23.47 -8.06 26.73
N ASN A 398 22.76 -9.06 26.20
CA ASN A 398 23.29 -10.31 25.70
C ASN A 398 23.49 -10.20 24.19
N VAL A 399 24.74 -10.19 23.75
CA VAL A 399 25.11 -10.03 22.34
C VAL A 399 25.27 -11.40 21.72
N ILE A 400 24.53 -11.66 20.64
CA ILE A 400 24.45 -12.97 19.99
C ILE A 400 24.87 -12.81 18.54
N SER A 401 25.87 -13.59 18.10
CA SER A 401 26.25 -13.67 16.69
C SER A 401 25.30 -14.58 15.93
N ARG A 402 24.80 -14.11 14.77
CA ARG A 402 24.12 -14.91 13.75
C ARG A 402 24.99 -15.11 12.49
N ALA A 403 26.30 -14.88 12.61
CA ALA A 403 27.24 -15.03 11.50
C ALA A 403 27.43 -16.50 11.09
N ASN A 404 27.55 -16.73 9.79
CA ASN A 404 28.02 -18.00 9.25
C ASN A 404 29.55 -17.92 9.05
N PHE A 405 30.31 -18.20 10.11
CA PHE A 405 31.77 -18.00 10.14
C PHE A 405 32.54 -18.81 9.08
N ASP A 406 32.04 -20.00 8.74
CA ASP A 406 32.68 -20.86 7.77
C ASP A 406 32.38 -20.45 6.34
N GLU A 407 31.10 -20.35 5.99
CA GLU A 407 30.65 -20.06 4.63
C GLU A 407 31.09 -18.68 4.15
N ASP A 408 30.97 -17.68 5.04
CA ASP A 408 31.22 -16.27 4.71
C ASP A 408 32.68 -15.86 4.93
N SER A 409 33.50 -16.81 5.41
CA SER A 409 34.89 -16.56 5.78
C SER A 409 35.03 -15.42 6.78
N VAL A 410 34.13 -15.35 7.77
CA VAL A 410 34.25 -14.41 8.89
C VAL A 410 35.22 -14.97 9.92
N ASN A 411 36.19 -14.16 10.32
CA ASN A 411 37.13 -14.46 11.40
C ASN A 411 36.51 -14.15 12.77
N SER A 412 35.97 -12.94 12.92
CA SER A 412 35.45 -12.44 14.19
C SER A 412 34.49 -11.26 13.99
N LEU A 413 33.59 -11.06 14.95
CA LEU A 413 32.79 -9.84 15.07
C LEU A 413 33.22 -9.08 16.32
N ASN A 414 33.69 -7.84 16.17
CA ASN A 414 33.93 -6.96 17.31
C ASN A 414 32.72 -6.04 17.47
N VAL A 415 31.94 -6.22 18.53
CA VAL A 415 30.74 -5.43 18.83
C VAL A 415 31.07 -4.44 19.94
N GLN A 416 31.04 -3.16 19.63
CA GLN A 416 31.22 -2.07 20.58
C GLN A 416 29.84 -1.56 20.98
N LEU A 417 29.53 -1.63 22.27
CA LEU A 417 28.29 -1.15 22.85
C LEU A 417 28.58 0.02 23.78
N ARG A 418 27.72 1.03 23.76
CA ARG A 418 27.85 2.21 24.59
C ARG A 418 26.51 2.56 25.20
N TYR A 419 26.51 2.67 26.52
CA TYR A 419 25.37 3.04 27.34
C TYR A 419 25.66 4.37 28.05
N GLY A 420 25.09 5.46 27.52
CA GLY A 420 25.45 6.82 27.95
C GLY A 420 26.90 7.16 27.60
N ASN A 421 27.75 7.30 28.63
CA ASN A 421 29.19 7.59 28.48
C ASN A 421 30.08 6.37 28.70
N ASP A 422 29.52 5.23 29.11
CA ASP A 422 30.28 3.99 29.36
C ASP A 422 30.23 3.09 28.11
N GLY A 423 31.40 2.73 27.59
CA GLY A 423 31.59 1.92 26.39
C GLY A 423 32.26 0.60 26.74
N LYS A 424 31.72 -0.50 26.21
CA LYS A 424 32.24 -1.86 26.37
C LYS A 424 32.28 -2.57 25.02
N SER A 425 33.18 -3.53 24.87
CA SER A 425 33.34 -4.28 23.62
C SER A 425 33.28 -5.77 23.88
N VAL A 426 32.71 -6.49 22.91
CA VAL A 426 32.60 -7.94 22.89
C VAL A 426 33.23 -8.44 21.60
N LEU A 427 34.05 -9.49 21.71
CA LEU A 427 34.56 -10.21 20.56
C LEU A 427 33.81 -11.53 20.42
N LEU A 428 33.14 -11.75 19.29
CA LEU A 428 32.44 -12.98 18.97
C LEU A 428 33.21 -13.77 17.92
N GLU A 429 33.44 -15.04 18.20
CA GLU A 429 34.25 -15.98 17.43
C GLU A 429 33.48 -17.29 17.20
N PRO A 430 33.91 -18.20 16.30
CA PRO A 430 33.18 -19.44 16.01
C PRO A 430 32.92 -20.33 17.24
N ASN A 431 33.81 -20.27 18.23
CA ASN A 431 33.71 -21.00 19.50
C ASN A 431 33.05 -20.18 20.64
N HIS A 432 32.75 -18.90 20.41
CA HIS A 432 32.17 -17.97 21.39
C HIS A 432 31.13 -17.07 20.70
N LEU A 433 29.95 -17.63 20.47
CA LEU A 433 28.88 -17.00 19.70
C LEU A 433 28.05 -16.00 20.51
N THR A 434 28.22 -15.95 21.83
CA THR A 434 27.38 -15.14 22.72
C THR A 434 28.20 -14.62 23.89
N ASP A 435 28.03 -13.34 24.20
CA ASP A 435 28.63 -12.70 25.37
C ASP A 435 27.68 -11.71 26.03
N LYS A 436 27.97 -11.32 27.27
CA LYS A 436 27.12 -10.44 28.06
C LYS A 436 27.88 -9.20 28.49
N VAL A 437 27.17 -8.08 28.41
CA VAL A 437 27.66 -6.79 28.86
C VAL A 437 26.64 -6.18 29.82
N ASP A 438 27.09 -5.77 31.00
CA ASP A 438 26.25 -5.11 31.99
C ASP A 438 26.78 -3.73 32.41
N TRP A 439 25.87 -2.81 32.68
CA TRP A 439 26.16 -1.48 33.20
C TRP A 439 25.26 -1.18 34.40
N ALA A 440 25.66 -0.23 35.24
CA ALA A 440 24.72 0.40 36.16
C ALA A 440 23.67 1.19 35.34
N SER A 441 22.39 1.03 35.68
CA SER A 441 21.29 1.74 35.02
C SER A 441 21.42 3.25 35.21
N ASN A 442 21.39 4.01 34.11
CA ASN A 442 21.33 5.46 34.13
C ASN A 442 19.87 5.90 34.23
N LEU A 443 19.60 6.81 35.17
CA LEU A 443 18.30 7.47 35.32
C LEU A 443 18.32 8.79 34.58
N ASP A 444 17.30 9.04 33.77
CA ASP A 444 17.04 10.34 33.14
C ASP A 444 15.66 10.81 33.62
N GLY A 445 15.65 11.72 34.59
CA GLY A 445 14.45 12.07 35.36
C GLY A 445 13.87 10.86 36.13
N ASN A 446 12.54 10.68 36.06
CA ASN A 446 11.81 9.55 36.67
C ASN A 446 11.82 8.26 35.82
N SER A 447 12.67 8.16 34.78
CA SER A 447 12.68 7.04 33.84
C SER A 447 14.06 6.39 33.70
N VAL A 448 14.10 5.07 33.60
CA VAL A 448 15.33 4.31 33.33
C VAL A 448 15.66 4.40 31.84
N LYS A 449 16.86 4.89 31.49
CA LYS A 449 17.31 4.92 30.09
C LYS A 449 17.63 3.51 29.62
N ARG A 450 17.04 3.04 28.52
CA ARG A 450 17.30 1.67 28.00
C ARG A 450 18.09 1.62 26.69
N ASP A 451 18.23 2.76 26.02
CA ASP A 451 18.95 2.87 24.76
C ASP A 451 20.44 2.57 24.93
N VAL A 452 20.90 1.56 24.20
CA VAL A 452 22.31 1.23 24.03
C VAL A 452 22.64 1.46 22.57
N SER A 453 23.58 2.38 22.30
CA SER A 453 24.14 2.56 20.96
C SER A 453 25.21 1.49 20.74
N TYR A 454 25.27 0.90 19.57
CA TYR A 454 26.26 -0.10 19.22
C TYR A 454 26.75 0.04 17.78
N GLN A 455 27.97 -0.40 17.56
CA GLN A 455 28.59 -0.54 16.25
C GLN A 455 29.33 -1.88 16.24
N TYR A 456 29.37 -2.56 15.10
CA TYR A 456 30.13 -3.80 14.98
C TYR A 456 31.01 -3.82 13.74
N THR A 457 32.20 -4.40 13.90
CA THR A 457 33.17 -4.63 12.83
C THR A 457 33.21 -6.11 12.50
N VAL A 458 32.96 -6.45 11.24
CA VAL A 458 33.12 -7.80 10.71
C VAL A 458 34.53 -7.93 10.15
N SER A 459 35.33 -8.85 10.68
CA SER A 459 36.66 -9.17 10.15
C SER A 459 36.63 -10.48 9.39
N PHE A 460 37.26 -10.55 8.21
CA PHE A 460 37.27 -11.76 7.36
C PHE A 460 38.60 -12.51 7.44
N LYS A 461 38.55 -13.84 7.27
CA LYS A 461 39.71 -14.73 7.24
C LYS A 461 40.29 -14.85 5.83
N SER A 462 41.63 -14.89 5.72
CA SER A 462 42.37 -15.18 4.48
C SER A 462 41.97 -14.32 3.28
N VAL A 463 41.83 -13.02 3.49
CA VAL A 463 41.43 -12.06 2.45
C VAL A 463 42.64 -11.30 1.92
N ASP A 464 42.76 -11.21 0.60
CA ASP A 464 43.66 -10.27 -0.05
C ASP A 464 43.06 -8.86 0.03
N GLY A 465 43.66 -8.00 0.86
CA GLY A 465 43.23 -6.61 1.06
C GLY A 465 43.30 -5.74 -0.21
N THR A 466 43.94 -6.21 -1.29
CA THR A 466 43.93 -5.55 -2.59
C THR A 466 42.69 -5.90 -3.44
N GLN A 467 42.03 -7.03 -3.13
CA GLN A 467 40.85 -7.51 -3.85
C GLN A 467 39.54 -7.17 -3.15
N ARG A 468 39.50 -7.28 -1.81
CA ARG A 468 38.34 -6.86 -1.01
C ARG A 468 38.74 -6.39 0.39
N PRO A 469 37.94 -5.53 1.04
CA PRO A 469 38.22 -5.06 2.39
C PRO A 469 38.40 -6.22 3.39
N PRO A 470 39.45 -6.20 4.23
CA PRO A 470 39.67 -7.23 5.25
C PRO A 470 38.66 -7.14 6.40
N SER A 471 38.02 -5.98 6.56
CA SER A 471 36.96 -5.76 7.53
C SER A 471 35.95 -4.73 7.04
N ILE A 472 34.73 -4.79 7.58
CA ILE A 472 33.64 -3.83 7.30
C ILE A 472 33.00 -3.42 8.61
N ASP A 473 32.74 -2.12 8.74
CA ASP A 473 32.07 -1.54 9.89
C ASP A 473 30.58 -1.33 9.61
N SER A 474 29.75 -1.61 10.61
CA SER A 474 28.36 -1.20 10.60
C SER A 474 28.24 0.32 10.80
N PRO A 475 27.12 0.94 10.38
CA PRO A 475 26.74 2.25 10.91
C PRO A 475 26.50 2.17 12.43
N LEU A 476 26.41 3.32 13.08
CA LEU A 476 25.98 3.41 14.48
C LEU A 476 24.48 3.07 14.58
N LEU A 477 24.14 2.10 15.40
CA LEU A 477 22.79 1.57 15.59
C LEU A 477 22.38 1.67 17.05
N ASN A 478 21.07 1.64 17.34
CA ASN A 478 20.56 1.69 18.70
C ASN A 478 19.67 0.47 19.00
N THR A 479 19.71 -0.01 20.24
CA THR A 479 18.80 -1.05 20.72
C THR A 479 18.26 -0.74 22.12
N GLN A 480 17.02 -1.16 22.36
CA GLN A 480 16.38 -1.18 23.69
C GLN A 480 16.18 -2.60 24.22
N THR A 481 16.49 -3.62 23.42
CA THR A 481 16.28 -5.03 23.79
C THR A 481 17.43 -5.55 24.63
N ASP A 482 17.15 -6.59 25.42
CA ASP A 482 18.16 -7.27 26.24
C ASP A 482 18.97 -8.27 25.42
N ASN A 483 18.37 -8.85 24.37
CA ASN A 483 19.08 -9.69 23.41
C ASN A 483 19.36 -8.87 22.15
N LEU A 484 20.63 -8.68 21.83
CA LEU A 484 21.11 -8.02 20.62
C LEU A 484 21.66 -9.07 19.66
N GLU A 485 20.95 -9.31 18.56
CA GLU A 485 21.41 -10.22 17.52
C GLU A 485 22.15 -9.48 16.41
N ILE A 486 23.38 -9.90 16.12
CA ILE A 486 24.22 -9.33 15.07
C ILE A 486 24.21 -10.26 13.86
N ASP A 487 23.63 -9.79 12.76
CA ASP A 487 23.63 -10.44 11.45
C ASP A 487 24.56 -9.66 10.49
N PRO A 488 25.76 -10.19 10.17
CA PRO A 488 26.71 -9.51 9.32
C PRO A 488 26.30 -9.48 7.83
N ARG A 489 25.38 -10.34 7.36
CA ARG A 489 24.87 -10.33 5.97
C ARG A 489 23.95 -9.12 5.67
N ARG A 490 23.77 -8.25 6.66
CA ARG A 490 23.21 -6.90 6.46
C ARG A 490 24.21 -5.94 5.81
N LEU A 491 25.51 -6.17 5.97
CA LEU A 491 26.57 -5.32 5.42
C LEU A 491 27.09 -5.79 4.07
N TYR A 492 26.98 -7.08 3.77
CA TYR A 492 27.45 -7.68 2.51
C TYR A 492 26.54 -8.83 2.08
N SER A 493 26.75 -9.35 0.88
CA SER A 493 26.09 -10.53 0.34
C SER A 493 27.10 -11.38 -0.44
N ILE A 494 26.88 -12.69 -0.47
CA ILE A 494 27.70 -13.63 -1.24
C ILE A 494 26.82 -14.23 -2.32
N ILE A 495 27.17 -13.99 -3.58
CA ILE A 495 26.45 -14.51 -4.75
C ILE A 495 27.21 -15.74 -5.25
N HIS A 496 26.49 -16.84 -5.39
CA HIS A 496 27.03 -18.08 -5.98
C HIS A 496 26.82 -18.05 -7.49
N VAL A 497 27.92 -18.03 -8.23
CA VAL A 497 27.94 -18.07 -9.69
C VAL A 497 28.46 -19.44 -10.12
N PRO A 498 27.58 -20.41 -10.42
CA PRO A 498 27.97 -21.70 -10.95
C PRO A 498 28.59 -21.55 -12.33
N ILE A 499 29.75 -22.16 -12.51
CA ILE A 499 30.52 -22.23 -13.75
C ILE A 499 30.47 -23.67 -14.22
N THR A 500 29.73 -23.95 -15.28
CA THR A 500 29.42 -25.33 -15.70
C THR A 500 29.66 -25.55 -17.18
N ALA A 501 30.37 -26.63 -17.52
CA ALA A 501 30.55 -27.09 -18.88
C ALA A 501 29.50 -28.15 -19.24
N VAL A 502 28.71 -27.90 -20.30
CA VAL A 502 27.59 -28.76 -20.71
C VAL A 502 27.80 -29.27 -22.14
N GLY A 503 27.79 -30.59 -22.32
CA GLY A 503 27.99 -31.22 -23.63
C GLY A 503 29.35 -30.87 -24.25
N PHE A 504 30.37 -30.71 -23.41
CA PHE A 504 31.66 -30.12 -23.79
C PHE A 504 32.66 -31.17 -24.33
N PRO A 505 33.40 -30.92 -25.43
CA PRO A 505 34.29 -31.88 -26.05
C PRO A 505 35.67 -31.98 -25.35
N TRP A 506 35.71 -32.63 -24.18
CA TRP A 506 36.92 -32.79 -23.36
C TRP A 506 38.10 -33.47 -24.07
N GLN A 507 37.85 -34.30 -25.09
CA GLN A 507 38.94 -34.92 -25.86
C GLN A 507 39.77 -33.89 -26.66
N LYS A 508 39.14 -32.80 -27.11
CA LYS A 508 39.82 -31.74 -27.86
C LYS A 508 40.36 -30.65 -26.96
N TYR A 509 39.61 -30.33 -25.92
CA TYR A 509 40.00 -29.35 -24.91
C TYR A 509 40.02 -30.04 -23.55
N PRO A 510 41.14 -30.69 -23.19
CA PRO A 510 41.24 -31.41 -21.91
C PRO A 510 40.96 -30.52 -20.72
N THR A 511 41.23 -29.22 -20.87
CA THR A 511 41.11 -28.24 -19.80
C THR A 511 40.50 -26.95 -20.32
N VAL A 512 39.60 -26.34 -19.54
CA VAL A 512 39.09 -24.98 -19.76
C VAL A 512 39.40 -24.13 -18.54
N GLN A 513 40.12 -23.03 -18.75
CA GLN A 513 40.34 -22.02 -17.73
C GLN A 513 39.31 -20.90 -17.88
N VAL A 514 38.62 -20.60 -16.79
CA VAL A 514 37.64 -19.50 -16.69
C VAL A 514 38.23 -18.44 -15.79
N GLN A 515 38.60 -17.30 -16.36
CA GLN A 515 39.00 -16.14 -15.60
C GLN A 515 37.76 -15.30 -15.33
N VAL A 516 37.57 -14.87 -14.10
CA VAL A 516 36.46 -14.02 -13.69
C VAL A 516 36.98 -12.78 -12.99
N ARG A 517 36.30 -11.66 -13.17
CA ARG A 517 36.58 -10.41 -12.47
C ARG A 517 35.30 -9.71 -12.05
N TYR A 518 35.30 -9.16 -10.85
CA TYR A 518 34.22 -8.36 -10.31
C TYR A 518 34.81 -7.07 -9.72
N THR A 519 34.27 -5.93 -10.13
CA THR A 519 34.77 -4.61 -9.76
C THR A 519 33.62 -3.77 -9.22
N ASP A 520 33.76 -3.26 -8.00
CA ASP A 520 32.90 -2.23 -7.43
C ASP A 520 33.82 -1.16 -6.82
N GLU A 521 34.14 -0.15 -7.65
CA GLU A 521 35.10 0.89 -7.29
C GLU A 521 34.63 1.77 -6.12
N GLN A 522 33.31 1.96 -5.96
CA GLN A 522 32.75 2.77 -4.88
C GLN A 522 33.01 2.14 -3.51
N ASN A 523 33.09 0.81 -3.46
CA ASN A 523 33.30 0.04 -2.26
C ASN A 523 34.69 -0.62 -2.18
N GLY A 524 35.60 -0.25 -3.09
CA GLY A 524 36.98 -0.76 -3.11
C GLY A 524 37.11 -2.26 -3.40
N LEU A 525 36.15 -2.85 -4.12
CA LEU A 525 36.20 -4.26 -4.50
C LEU A 525 36.77 -4.42 -5.91
N ARG A 526 37.80 -5.26 -6.04
CA ARG A 526 38.46 -5.64 -7.29
C ARG A 526 38.85 -7.11 -7.21
N GLU A 527 37.86 -7.99 -7.27
CA GLU A 527 38.07 -9.42 -7.19
C GLU A 527 38.45 -10.00 -8.56
N GLN A 528 39.49 -10.83 -8.60
CA GLN A 528 39.87 -11.57 -9.79
C GLN A 528 40.25 -13.00 -9.41
N GLN A 529 39.60 -13.99 -10.04
CA GLN A 529 39.85 -15.40 -9.80
C GLN A 529 39.97 -16.19 -11.11
N SER A 530 40.54 -17.38 -11.03
CA SER A 530 40.64 -18.31 -12.16
C SER A 530 40.21 -19.69 -11.72
N PHE A 531 39.26 -20.27 -12.47
CA PHE A 531 38.76 -21.62 -12.27
C PHE A 531 39.26 -22.52 -13.39
N LEU A 532 39.57 -23.76 -13.03
CA LEU A 532 39.98 -24.80 -13.98
C LEU A 532 38.90 -25.88 -14.00
N LEU A 533 38.39 -26.18 -15.19
CA LEU A 533 37.43 -27.26 -15.45
C LEU A 533 38.06 -28.31 -16.37
N ASN A 534 37.74 -29.58 -16.13
CA ASN A 534 38.19 -30.74 -16.90
C ASN A 534 37.10 -31.84 -16.86
N SER A 535 37.38 -33.03 -17.43
CA SER A 535 36.43 -34.14 -17.45
C SER A 535 36.00 -34.64 -16.07
N ASP A 536 36.87 -34.54 -15.06
CA ASP A 536 36.60 -34.99 -13.69
C ASP A 536 35.85 -33.92 -12.88
N ARG A 537 36.06 -32.64 -13.23
CA ARG A 537 35.46 -31.48 -12.58
C ARG A 537 34.87 -30.55 -13.64
N THR A 538 33.65 -30.89 -14.04
CA THR A 538 32.88 -30.19 -15.08
C THR A 538 32.11 -28.97 -14.55
N SER A 539 32.10 -28.76 -13.23
CA SER A 539 31.45 -27.63 -12.58
C SER A 539 32.28 -27.10 -11.41
N GLN A 540 32.23 -25.78 -11.24
CA GLN A 540 32.87 -24.99 -10.19
C GLN A 540 31.86 -23.95 -9.70
N ASP A 541 32.02 -23.50 -8.46
CA ASP A 541 31.18 -22.45 -7.89
C ASP A 541 32.06 -21.27 -7.49
N TRP A 542 31.76 -20.10 -8.05
CA TRP A 542 32.44 -18.86 -7.69
C TRP A 542 31.57 -18.07 -6.71
N LYS A 543 32.12 -17.80 -5.53
CA LYS A 543 31.47 -16.99 -4.49
C LYS A 543 31.89 -15.53 -4.64
N VAL A 544 31.03 -14.72 -5.23
CA VAL A 544 31.27 -13.29 -5.43
C VAL A 544 30.90 -12.53 -4.16
N PHE A 545 31.83 -11.77 -3.60
CA PHE A 545 31.58 -10.92 -2.44
C PHE A 545 31.05 -9.55 -2.89
N VAL A 546 29.83 -9.20 -2.48
CA VAL A 546 29.12 -8.00 -2.95
C VAL A 546 28.73 -7.11 -1.77
N LEU A 547 29.08 -5.83 -1.83
CA LEU A 547 28.66 -4.82 -0.85
C LEU A 547 27.39 -4.09 -1.29
N ASN A 548 27.29 -3.75 -2.57
CA ASN A 548 26.08 -3.19 -3.16
C ASN A 548 25.29 -4.26 -3.91
N ARG A 549 24.13 -4.68 -3.36
CA ARG A 549 23.26 -5.70 -3.97
C ARG A 549 22.74 -5.36 -5.38
N GLN A 550 22.85 -4.11 -5.82
CA GLN A 550 22.49 -3.71 -7.18
C GLN A 550 23.67 -3.82 -8.18
N SER A 551 24.90 -3.93 -7.69
CA SER A 551 26.10 -4.09 -8.50
C SER A 551 26.45 -5.58 -8.63
N THR A 552 25.76 -6.30 -9.51
CA THR A 552 25.96 -7.75 -9.71
C THR A 552 26.58 -8.10 -11.06
N THR A 553 26.89 -7.11 -11.88
CA THR A 553 27.56 -7.31 -13.17
C THR A 553 29.02 -7.71 -12.94
N PHE A 554 29.46 -8.77 -13.61
CA PHE A 554 30.84 -9.23 -13.58
C PHE A 554 31.31 -9.54 -15.01
N GLU A 555 32.60 -9.77 -15.16
CA GLU A 555 33.18 -10.11 -16.45
C GLU A 555 33.90 -11.45 -16.37
N TYR A 556 33.84 -12.21 -17.45
CA TYR A 556 34.53 -13.50 -17.54
C TYR A 556 35.23 -13.66 -18.90
N LYS A 557 36.23 -14.53 -18.91
CA LYS A 557 37.03 -14.87 -20.08
C LYS A 557 37.29 -16.37 -20.10
N LEU A 558 37.10 -16.98 -21.26
CA LEU A 558 37.28 -18.41 -21.46
C LEU A 558 38.58 -18.66 -22.24
N ILE A 559 39.40 -19.57 -21.72
CA ILE A 559 40.63 -20.04 -22.35
C ILE A 559 40.53 -21.55 -22.46
N PHE A 560 40.33 -22.06 -23.66
CA PHE A 560 40.25 -23.49 -23.94
C PHE A 560 41.65 -24.00 -24.26
N ARG A 561 42.16 -24.95 -23.49
CA ARG A 561 43.48 -25.54 -23.70
C ARG A 561 43.38 -26.69 -24.68
N GLY A 562 43.94 -26.56 -25.88
CA GLY A 562 43.86 -27.55 -26.93
C GLY A 562 44.74 -28.78 -26.66
N ALA A 563 44.23 -29.98 -26.94
CA ALA A 563 45.02 -31.22 -26.88
C ALA A 563 46.16 -31.25 -27.91
N ASP A 564 46.05 -30.43 -28.96
CA ASP A 564 47.06 -30.19 -30.00
C ASP A 564 48.16 -29.20 -29.57
N GLY A 565 48.07 -28.64 -28.36
CA GLY A 565 49.00 -27.65 -27.82
C GLY A 565 48.67 -26.21 -28.21
N HIS A 566 47.58 -25.96 -28.96
CA HIS A 566 47.14 -24.62 -29.31
C HIS A 566 45.95 -24.19 -28.45
N ASP A 567 46.14 -23.10 -27.70
CA ASP A 567 45.09 -22.57 -26.84
C ASP A 567 44.17 -21.62 -27.60
N LEU A 568 42.87 -21.75 -27.36
CA LEU A 568 41.86 -20.83 -27.86
C LEU A 568 41.45 -19.86 -26.74
N GLU A 569 41.81 -18.61 -26.90
CA GLU A 569 41.48 -17.54 -25.96
C GLU A 569 40.34 -16.66 -26.49
N LYS A 570 39.24 -16.52 -25.72
CA LYS A 570 38.15 -15.58 -26.05
C LYS A 570 38.40 -14.21 -25.41
N ALA A 571 37.74 -13.17 -25.93
CA ALA A 571 37.72 -11.85 -25.31
C ALA A 571 36.92 -11.87 -23.98
N TRP A 572 37.12 -10.84 -23.16
CA TRP A 572 36.30 -10.61 -21.97
C TRP A 572 34.84 -10.35 -22.35
N VAL A 573 33.92 -10.95 -21.60
CA VAL A 573 32.47 -10.80 -21.75
C VAL A 573 31.90 -10.26 -20.45
N SER A 574 31.14 -9.17 -20.53
CA SER A 574 30.40 -8.61 -19.40
C SER A 574 29.00 -9.21 -19.33
N THR A 575 28.55 -9.59 -18.13
CA THR A 575 27.24 -10.18 -17.90
C THR A 575 26.74 -9.93 -16.47
N ASP A 576 25.42 -9.94 -16.31
CA ASP A 576 24.69 -9.91 -15.04
C ASP A 576 24.04 -11.27 -14.72
N GLN A 577 24.24 -12.28 -15.58
CA GLN A 577 23.72 -13.61 -15.37
C GLN A 577 24.44 -14.28 -14.21
N GLN A 578 23.69 -14.77 -13.23
CA GLN A 578 24.24 -15.47 -12.06
C GLN A 578 24.67 -16.92 -12.39
N GLN A 579 25.21 -17.16 -13.58
CA GLN A 579 25.78 -18.44 -14.01
C GLN A 579 26.66 -18.26 -15.25
N ILE A 580 27.66 -19.13 -15.41
CA ILE A 580 28.49 -19.21 -16.62
C ILE A 580 28.34 -20.61 -17.21
N ILE A 581 27.78 -20.70 -18.42
CA ILE A 581 27.64 -21.96 -19.15
C ILE A 581 28.68 -22.02 -20.26
N ILE A 582 29.56 -23.02 -20.18
CA ILE A 582 30.61 -23.29 -21.17
C ILE A 582 30.11 -24.36 -22.14
N ARG A 583 30.23 -24.07 -23.43
CA ARG A 583 29.88 -24.97 -24.55
C ARG A 583 31.08 -25.12 -25.48
N ASP A 584 30.97 -26.04 -26.44
CA ASP A 584 31.93 -26.16 -27.53
C ASP A 584 32.14 -24.79 -28.21
N PRO A 585 33.38 -24.28 -28.31
CA PRO A 585 33.66 -23.04 -29.00
C PRO A 585 33.35 -23.08 -30.50
N PHE A 586 33.36 -24.27 -31.13
CA PHE A 586 33.12 -24.46 -32.57
C PHE A 586 32.12 -25.59 -32.84
N PRO A 587 30.81 -25.39 -32.53
CA PRO A 587 29.81 -26.45 -32.65
C PRO A 587 29.46 -26.82 -34.11
N SER A 588 29.89 -26.01 -35.08
CA SER A 588 29.58 -26.24 -36.50
C SER A 588 30.62 -27.13 -37.18
N SER A 589 30.18 -28.28 -37.69
CA SER A 589 30.97 -29.14 -38.59
C SER A 589 30.39 -29.16 -39.99
N ARG A 590 31.25 -29.11 -41.01
CA ARG A 590 30.89 -29.32 -42.41
C ARG A 590 31.05 -30.80 -42.75
N LYS A 591 29.93 -31.48 -42.97
CA LYS A 591 29.88 -32.85 -43.46
C LYS A 591 29.46 -32.88 -44.93
N VAL A 592 30.22 -33.61 -45.75
CA VAL A 592 29.94 -33.84 -47.17
C VAL A 592 29.89 -35.34 -47.44
N ASP A 593 28.76 -35.84 -47.93
CA ASP A 593 28.61 -37.23 -48.32
C ASP A 593 29.00 -37.42 -49.79
N VAL A 594 29.84 -38.39 -50.08
CA VAL A 594 30.28 -38.74 -51.44
C VAL A 594 29.60 -40.02 -51.87
N VAL A 595 28.91 -39.95 -53.01
CA VAL A 595 28.16 -41.06 -53.60
C VAL A 595 28.74 -41.36 -54.98
N ALA A 596 29.27 -42.57 -55.18
CA ALA A 596 29.71 -43.05 -56.48
C ALA A 596 28.50 -43.64 -57.24
N ASN A 597 27.96 -42.89 -58.20
CA ASN A 597 26.85 -43.32 -59.05
C ASN A 597 27.38 -43.69 -60.45
N VAL A 598 28.02 -44.87 -60.52
CA VAL A 598 28.67 -45.38 -61.73
C VAL A 598 28.17 -46.79 -62.06
N SER A 599 28.32 -47.21 -63.33
CA SER A 599 28.07 -48.59 -63.73
C SER A 599 29.23 -49.49 -63.28
N TRP A 600 29.05 -50.21 -62.17
CA TRP A 600 30.05 -51.11 -61.58
C TRP A 600 30.44 -52.31 -62.47
N ASP A 601 29.71 -52.57 -63.55
CA ASP A 601 30.09 -53.58 -64.55
C ASP A 601 31.17 -53.06 -65.51
N LYS A 602 31.32 -51.73 -65.61
CA LYS A 602 32.30 -51.06 -66.46
C LYS A 602 33.41 -50.39 -65.65
N VAL A 603 33.14 -50.02 -64.40
CA VAL A 603 34.05 -49.30 -63.51
C VAL A 603 34.63 -50.24 -62.46
N GLN A 604 35.96 -50.25 -62.35
CA GLN A 604 36.70 -51.02 -61.36
C GLN A 604 36.74 -50.27 -60.01
N ASN A 605 37.17 -49.00 -60.04
CA ASN A 605 37.32 -48.15 -58.86
C ASN A 605 36.95 -46.70 -59.15
N VAL A 606 36.46 -46.00 -58.11
CA VAL A 606 36.35 -44.55 -58.08
C VAL A 606 37.17 -44.04 -56.90
N PHE A 607 38.03 -43.06 -57.12
CA PHE A 607 38.78 -42.36 -56.08
C PHE A 607 38.30 -40.92 -56.00
N VAL A 608 38.14 -40.40 -54.79
CA VAL A 608 37.70 -39.02 -54.54
C VAL A 608 38.59 -38.42 -53.46
N ASP A 609 39.44 -37.48 -53.87
CA ASP A 609 40.29 -36.72 -52.97
C ASP A 609 39.58 -35.43 -52.59
N LEU A 610 39.31 -35.21 -51.31
CA LEU A 610 38.65 -34.03 -50.77
C LEU A 610 39.64 -33.15 -50.03
N PHE A 611 39.47 -31.84 -50.18
CA PHE A 611 40.33 -30.82 -49.59
C PHE A 611 39.46 -29.72 -48.96
N TYR A 612 39.80 -29.33 -47.76
CA TYR A 612 39.23 -28.18 -47.08
C TYR A 612 40.35 -27.28 -46.58
N ASP A 613 40.33 -26.01 -47.00
CA ASP A 613 41.34 -25.03 -46.65
C ASP A 613 40.70 -23.79 -46.02
N ASP A 614 41.15 -23.44 -44.82
CA ASP A 614 40.88 -22.18 -44.14
C ASP A 614 42.19 -21.55 -43.65
N PRO A 615 42.93 -20.87 -44.54
CA PRO A 615 44.22 -20.27 -44.21
C PRO A 615 44.14 -19.18 -43.13
N ALA A 616 43.01 -18.49 -42.99
CA ALA A 616 42.83 -17.45 -41.97
C ALA A 616 42.88 -18.04 -40.55
N ASN A 617 42.55 -19.33 -40.44
CA ASN A 617 42.51 -20.07 -39.19
C ASN A 617 43.60 -21.16 -39.10
N ASN A 618 44.53 -21.21 -40.07
CA ASN A 618 45.56 -22.25 -40.23
C ASN A 618 45.01 -23.68 -40.27
N ILE A 619 43.87 -23.89 -40.94
CA ILE A 619 43.27 -25.22 -41.12
C ILE A 619 43.47 -25.65 -42.56
N SER A 620 44.04 -26.83 -42.76
CA SER A 620 44.04 -27.53 -44.05
C SER A 620 43.83 -29.02 -43.77
N GLN A 621 42.80 -29.60 -44.40
CA GLN A 621 42.44 -30.99 -44.20
C GLN A 621 42.21 -31.68 -45.54
N GLN A 622 42.83 -32.84 -45.72
CA GLN A 622 42.71 -33.65 -46.92
C GLN A 622 42.27 -35.07 -46.55
N SER A 623 41.44 -35.69 -47.40
CA SER A 623 41.02 -37.09 -47.26
C SER A 623 40.81 -37.72 -48.62
N SER A 624 41.17 -39.00 -48.77
CA SER A 624 40.89 -39.77 -49.99
C SER A 624 39.85 -40.85 -49.70
N LEU A 625 38.80 -40.91 -50.51
CA LEU A 625 37.74 -41.91 -50.42
C LEU A 625 37.77 -42.79 -51.67
N SER A 626 37.81 -44.11 -51.48
CA SER A 626 37.76 -45.08 -52.59
C SER A 626 36.44 -45.84 -52.59
N PHE A 627 35.92 -46.16 -53.78
CA PHE A 627 34.70 -46.94 -53.98
C PHE A 627 34.97 -48.04 -55.00
N SER A 628 34.28 -49.17 -54.85
CA SER A 628 34.40 -50.33 -55.74
C SER A 628 33.09 -51.10 -55.80
N LYS A 629 32.99 -52.08 -56.70
CA LYS A 629 31.81 -52.97 -56.77
C LYS A 629 31.51 -53.69 -55.44
N THR A 630 32.54 -53.98 -54.63
CA THR A 630 32.40 -54.62 -53.31
C THR A 630 32.16 -53.65 -52.17
N ASP A 631 32.38 -52.34 -52.39
CA ASP A 631 32.16 -51.28 -51.40
C ASP A 631 31.60 -50.01 -52.09
N PRO A 632 30.31 -50.04 -52.51
CA PRO A 632 29.66 -48.95 -53.24
C PRO A 632 28.94 -47.96 -52.32
N MET A 633 28.96 -48.18 -51.00
CA MET A 633 28.17 -47.38 -50.06
C MET A 633 28.69 -45.93 -49.97
N PRO A 634 27.81 -44.92 -49.77
CA PRO A 634 28.23 -43.55 -49.54
C PRO A 634 29.22 -43.42 -48.39
N LYS A 635 30.24 -42.59 -48.57
CA LYS A 635 31.26 -42.28 -47.55
C LYS A 635 31.25 -40.79 -47.25
N SER A 636 31.54 -40.40 -46.02
CA SER A 636 31.47 -39.01 -45.59
C SER A 636 32.85 -38.42 -45.31
N PHE A 637 33.02 -37.16 -45.68
CA PHE A 637 34.11 -36.30 -45.25
C PHE A 637 33.55 -35.28 -44.26
N SER A 638 34.21 -35.08 -43.13
CA SER A 638 33.76 -34.12 -42.10
C SER A 638 34.93 -33.29 -41.62
N VAL A 639 34.71 -31.98 -41.56
CA VAL A 639 35.68 -30.99 -41.07
C VAL A 639 34.99 -30.04 -40.11
N GLU A 640 35.72 -29.55 -39.12
CA GLU A 640 35.22 -28.54 -38.20
C GLU A 640 35.40 -27.15 -38.77
N MET A 641 34.37 -26.33 -38.62
CA MET A 641 34.38 -24.98 -39.15
C MET A 641 34.70 -24.01 -38.03
N ARG A 642 35.88 -23.36 -38.10
CA ARG A 642 36.16 -22.18 -37.27
C ARG A 642 35.41 -20.94 -37.76
N ASP A 643 35.22 -20.84 -39.07
CA ASP A 643 34.38 -19.83 -39.70
C ASP A 643 33.18 -20.50 -40.41
N PRO A 644 31.94 -20.35 -39.89
CA PRO A 644 30.74 -20.91 -40.49
C PRO A 644 30.43 -20.43 -41.91
N SER A 645 31.08 -19.36 -42.39
CA SER A 645 30.96 -18.88 -43.77
C SER A 645 31.84 -19.65 -44.76
N ARG A 646 32.94 -20.28 -44.30
CA ARG A 646 33.86 -21.05 -45.15
C ARG A 646 33.40 -22.50 -45.34
N ARG A 647 32.36 -22.69 -46.15
CA ARG A 647 31.71 -24.01 -46.38
C ARG A 647 32.21 -24.78 -47.60
N ARG A 648 32.97 -24.12 -48.48
CA ARG A 648 33.42 -24.67 -49.77
C ARG A 648 34.42 -25.80 -49.54
N VAL A 649 34.13 -26.97 -50.09
CA VAL A 649 35.04 -28.14 -50.11
C VAL A 649 35.48 -28.35 -51.55
N ALA A 650 36.78 -28.51 -51.77
CA ALA A 650 37.31 -28.90 -53.07
C ALA A 650 37.39 -30.43 -53.16
N TYR A 651 37.20 -30.99 -54.35
CA TYR A 651 37.35 -32.41 -54.59
C TYR A 651 37.88 -32.71 -55.99
N GLU A 652 38.66 -33.77 -56.10
CA GLU A 652 39.09 -34.36 -57.37
C GLU A 652 38.58 -35.79 -57.43
N SER A 653 38.09 -36.22 -58.59
CA SER A 653 37.59 -37.58 -58.73
C SER A 653 38.23 -38.29 -59.91
N THR A 654 38.61 -39.55 -59.70
CA THR A 654 39.25 -40.39 -60.70
C THR A 654 38.45 -41.68 -60.85
N VAL A 655 37.96 -41.94 -62.06
CA VAL A 655 37.21 -43.15 -62.41
C VAL A 655 38.11 -44.07 -63.22
N LEU A 656 38.40 -45.26 -62.66
CA LEU A 656 39.16 -46.32 -63.31
C LEU A 656 38.20 -47.37 -63.89
N PHE A 657 38.23 -47.54 -65.21
CA PHE A 657 37.41 -48.50 -65.92
C PHE A 657 38.08 -49.89 -65.95
N THR A 658 37.27 -50.93 -66.11
CA THR A 658 37.71 -52.33 -66.22
C THR A 658 38.57 -52.61 -67.46
N ASP A 659 38.52 -51.75 -68.47
CA ASP A 659 39.35 -51.78 -69.69
C ASP A 659 40.72 -51.10 -69.49
N GLY A 660 41.02 -50.62 -68.28
CA GLY A 660 42.26 -49.91 -67.94
C GLY A 660 42.24 -48.42 -68.27
N ARG A 661 41.16 -47.89 -68.88
CA ARG A 661 41.00 -46.46 -69.13
C ARG A 661 40.77 -45.72 -67.80
N MET A 662 41.37 -44.53 -67.67
CA MET A 662 41.18 -43.65 -66.53
C MET A 662 40.59 -42.32 -66.99
N VAL A 663 39.58 -41.84 -66.27
CA VAL A 663 39.01 -40.50 -66.46
C VAL A 663 39.16 -39.74 -65.16
N GLN A 664 39.94 -38.67 -65.19
CA GLN A 664 40.08 -37.74 -64.07
C GLN A 664 39.19 -36.54 -64.32
N VAL A 665 38.32 -36.25 -63.36
CA VAL A 665 37.54 -35.01 -63.32
C VAL A 665 38.42 -33.94 -62.69
N PRO A 666 38.58 -32.78 -63.34
CA PRO A 666 39.30 -31.64 -62.78
C PRO A 666 38.83 -31.21 -61.39
N ARG A 667 39.71 -30.50 -60.67
CA ARG A 667 39.45 -30.00 -59.31
C ARG A 667 38.16 -29.19 -59.23
N SER A 668 37.18 -29.79 -58.58
CA SER A 668 35.83 -29.27 -58.45
C SER A 668 35.58 -28.74 -57.03
N TYR A 669 34.54 -27.94 -56.86
CA TYR A 669 34.16 -27.38 -55.57
C TYR A 669 32.69 -27.69 -55.25
N THR A 670 32.31 -27.69 -53.99
CA THR A 670 30.91 -27.85 -53.59
C THR A 670 30.56 -27.04 -52.34
N LEU A 671 29.37 -26.45 -52.35
CA LEU A 671 28.69 -25.88 -51.18
C LEU A 671 27.55 -26.79 -50.68
N ASP A 672 27.23 -27.84 -51.43
CA ASP A 672 26.20 -28.83 -51.09
C ASP A 672 26.70 -29.83 -50.06
N ALA A 673 25.76 -30.46 -49.34
CA ALA A 673 26.07 -31.52 -48.39
C ALA A 673 26.42 -32.87 -49.06
N ARG A 674 26.36 -32.95 -50.41
CA ARG A 674 26.56 -34.20 -51.14
C ARG A 674 27.27 -33.99 -52.48
N ILE A 675 28.24 -34.85 -52.76
CA ILE A 675 28.92 -34.97 -54.06
C ILE A 675 28.43 -36.27 -54.72
N ILE A 676 27.97 -36.17 -55.97
CA ILE A 676 27.61 -37.33 -56.79
C ILE A 676 28.64 -37.48 -57.89
N VAL A 677 29.44 -38.54 -57.82
CA VAL A 677 30.47 -38.84 -58.83
C VAL A 677 29.86 -39.75 -59.90
N ARG A 678 29.90 -39.30 -61.16
CA ARG A 678 29.47 -40.06 -62.33
C ARG A 678 30.62 -40.14 -63.33
N SER A 679 30.53 -41.10 -64.26
CA SER A 679 31.54 -41.24 -65.32
C SER A 679 31.54 -40.10 -66.34
N ASP A 680 30.48 -39.30 -66.38
CA ASP A 680 30.28 -38.13 -67.25
C ASP A 680 30.38 -36.80 -66.49
N SER A 681 30.84 -36.83 -65.22
CA SER A 681 31.03 -35.62 -64.42
C SER A 681 32.05 -34.69 -65.08
N LYS A 682 31.71 -33.41 -65.17
CA LYS A 682 32.59 -32.32 -65.59
C LYS A 682 33.21 -31.68 -64.34
N GLY A 683 34.27 -30.88 -64.52
CA GLY A 683 34.78 -30.05 -63.44
C GLY A 683 33.74 -29.01 -63.04
N HIS A 684 33.62 -28.69 -61.76
CA HIS A 684 32.66 -27.70 -61.25
C HIS A 684 33.36 -26.61 -60.45
N LYS A 685 33.22 -25.35 -60.85
CA LYS A 685 33.79 -24.20 -60.13
C LYS A 685 32.72 -23.43 -59.36
N ILE A 686 33.09 -22.97 -58.17
CA ILE A 686 32.30 -22.06 -57.35
C ILE A 686 33.17 -20.84 -57.02
N VAL A 687 32.83 -19.72 -57.63
CA VAL A 687 33.45 -18.42 -57.38
C VAL A 687 32.69 -17.73 -56.26
N ASN A 688 33.36 -17.44 -55.14
CA ASN A 688 32.81 -16.58 -54.11
C ASN A 688 33.06 -15.13 -54.50
N ILE A 689 32.03 -14.31 -54.48
CA ILE A 689 32.08 -12.90 -54.84
C ILE A 689 31.85 -12.08 -53.57
N ARG A 690 32.83 -11.28 -53.17
CA ARG A 690 32.74 -10.42 -51.99
C ARG A 690 33.19 -8.99 -52.33
N PRO A 691 32.64 -7.97 -51.66
CA PRO A 691 33.19 -6.63 -51.79
C PRO A 691 34.55 -6.54 -51.09
N GLN A 692 35.40 -5.62 -51.52
CA GLN A 692 36.56 -5.22 -50.74
C GLN A 692 36.09 -4.66 -49.39
N ALA A 693 36.81 -5.00 -48.31
CA ALA A 693 36.47 -4.56 -46.96
C ALA A 693 36.48 -3.02 -46.88
N ALA A 694 35.29 -2.43 -46.78
CA ALA A 694 35.08 -0.99 -46.64
C ALA A 694 33.72 -0.74 -45.98
N ASP A 695 33.56 0.41 -45.32
CA ASP A 695 32.26 0.79 -44.75
C ASP A 695 31.36 1.37 -45.85
N PHE A 696 30.29 0.63 -46.19
CA PHE A 696 29.33 1.04 -47.21
C PHE A 696 28.56 2.32 -46.82
N ALA A 697 28.34 2.55 -45.52
CA ALA A 697 27.63 3.72 -45.01
C ALA A 697 28.48 4.99 -45.12
N ASP A 698 29.78 4.88 -44.88
CA ASP A 698 30.74 5.97 -45.06
C ASP A 698 30.89 6.31 -46.55
N LEU A 699 31.01 5.28 -47.41
CA LEU A 699 31.14 5.45 -48.86
C LEU A 699 29.81 5.73 -49.59
N LYS A 700 28.69 5.82 -48.86
CA LYS A 700 27.34 6.08 -49.40
C LYS A 700 26.91 5.06 -50.47
N ILE A 701 27.38 3.83 -50.37
CA ILE A 701 27.06 2.73 -51.28
C ILE A 701 25.72 2.12 -50.86
N LYS A 702 24.78 2.01 -51.81
CA LYS A 702 23.48 1.34 -51.63
C LYS A 702 23.60 -0.16 -51.84
N GLN A 703 24.24 -0.57 -52.95
CA GLN A 703 24.47 -1.97 -53.29
C GLN A 703 25.51 -2.09 -54.42
N ILE A 704 26.08 -3.28 -54.58
CA ILE A 704 26.95 -3.64 -55.71
C ILE A 704 26.30 -4.80 -56.45
N VAL A 705 26.08 -4.63 -57.74
CA VAL A 705 25.55 -5.68 -58.62
C VAL A 705 26.71 -6.25 -59.43
N VAL A 706 26.96 -7.55 -59.31
CA VAL A 706 28.04 -8.24 -60.02
C VAL A 706 27.41 -9.22 -61.00
N GLN A 707 27.65 -9.03 -62.28
CA GLN A 707 27.31 -9.99 -63.32
C GLN A 707 28.55 -10.82 -63.63
N ALA A 708 28.40 -12.14 -63.73
CA ALA A 708 29.47 -13.05 -64.09
C ALA A 708 28.99 -14.00 -65.19
N LYS A 709 29.88 -14.38 -66.09
CA LYS A 709 29.60 -15.33 -67.16
C LYS A 709 30.80 -16.21 -67.50
N TYR A 710 30.52 -17.42 -67.96
CA TYR A 710 31.48 -18.38 -68.45
C TYR A 710 30.96 -18.98 -69.76
N GLU A 711 31.80 -19.03 -70.80
CA GLU A 711 31.44 -19.54 -72.11
C GLU A 711 32.56 -20.47 -72.63
N ASP A 712 32.21 -21.72 -72.91
CA ASP A 712 33.00 -22.69 -73.65
C ASP A 712 32.09 -23.33 -74.70
N LEU A 713 31.94 -22.62 -75.82
CA LEU A 713 31.06 -22.99 -76.92
C LEU A 713 31.51 -24.29 -77.60
N GLY A 714 32.81 -24.64 -77.52
CA GLY A 714 33.35 -25.89 -78.06
C GLY A 714 32.80 -27.12 -77.35
N ASN A 715 32.51 -27.01 -76.05
CA ASN A 715 31.89 -28.05 -75.23
C ASN A 715 30.39 -27.80 -74.93
N GLY A 716 29.79 -26.79 -75.59
CA GLY A 716 28.37 -26.43 -75.42
C GLY A 716 28.01 -25.87 -74.04
N LEU A 717 28.96 -25.21 -73.37
CA LEU A 717 28.80 -24.67 -72.03
C LEU A 717 28.64 -23.14 -72.09
N SER A 718 27.57 -22.62 -71.48
CA SER A 718 27.36 -21.18 -71.31
C SER A 718 26.57 -20.95 -70.03
N PHE A 719 27.15 -20.19 -69.11
CA PHE A 719 26.57 -19.87 -67.82
C PHE A 719 26.68 -18.37 -67.58
N ALA A 720 25.63 -17.78 -67.04
CA ALA A 720 25.62 -16.39 -66.61
C ALA A 720 24.85 -16.28 -65.28
N GLY A 721 25.31 -15.39 -64.40
CA GLY A 721 24.72 -15.17 -63.09
C GLY A 721 24.87 -13.73 -62.65
N GLN A 722 24.03 -13.34 -61.69
CA GLN A 722 24.06 -12.02 -61.07
C GLN A 722 24.03 -12.16 -59.55
N SER A 723 24.93 -11.46 -58.87
CA SER A 723 24.99 -11.35 -57.40
C SER A 723 24.75 -9.91 -56.98
N VAL A 724 23.99 -9.70 -55.90
CA VAL A 724 23.73 -8.36 -55.33
C VAL A 724 24.27 -8.31 -53.91
N LEU A 725 25.20 -7.40 -53.65
CA LEU A 725 25.90 -7.23 -52.38
C LEU A 725 25.39 -5.94 -51.73
N THR A 726 24.78 -6.03 -50.56
CA THR A 726 24.14 -4.88 -49.88
C THR A 726 24.90 -4.41 -48.64
N LYS A 727 25.89 -5.20 -48.19
CA LYS A 727 26.71 -4.94 -46.99
C LYS A 727 28.15 -5.39 -47.22
N PRO A 728 29.13 -4.89 -46.44
CA PRO A 728 30.53 -5.31 -46.53
C PRO A 728 30.75 -6.81 -46.33
N GLU A 729 29.90 -7.46 -45.55
CA GLU A 729 29.90 -8.90 -45.28
C GLU A 729 29.06 -9.74 -46.27
N SER A 730 28.45 -9.11 -47.30
CA SER A 730 27.67 -9.85 -48.30
C SER A 730 28.57 -10.76 -49.13
N VAL A 731 28.09 -11.98 -49.39
CA VAL A 731 28.75 -12.96 -50.26
C VAL A 731 27.78 -13.38 -51.34
N GLY A 732 28.20 -13.28 -52.59
CA GLY A 732 27.54 -13.86 -53.76
C GLY A 732 28.31 -15.08 -54.27
N THR A 733 27.66 -15.89 -55.10
CA THR A 733 28.30 -17.04 -55.76
C THR A 733 28.03 -17.04 -57.25
N PHE A 734 29.02 -17.48 -58.02
CA PHE A 734 28.85 -17.82 -59.44
C PHE A 734 29.41 -19.21 -59.68
N GLU A 735 28.56 -20.09 -60.22
CA GLU A 735 28.83 -21.51 -60.36
C GLU A 735 28.73 -21.91 -61.82
N PHE A 736 29.66 -22.74 -62.29
CA PHE A 736 29.68 -23.24 -63.66
C PHE A 736 30.47 -24.54 -63.78
N ASP A 737 30.06 -25.37 -64.75
CA ASP A 737 30.81 -26.56 -65.13
C ASP A 737 31.85 -26.23 -66.21
N TYR A 738 32.96 -26.97 -66.24
CA TYR A 738 34.04 -26.82 -67.20
C TYR A 738 34.69 -28.17 -67.55
N VAL A 739 35.33 -28.26 -68.73
CA VAL A 739 35.98 -29.50 -69.21
C VAL A 739 37.51 -29.39 -69.13
N ASP A 740 38.09 -28.31 -69.65
CA ASP A 740 39.53 -28.06 -69.64
C ASP A 740 39.90 -27.08 -68.51
N PRO A 741 40.74 -27.48 -67.53
CA PRO A 741 41.23 -26.59 -66.49
C PRO A 741 41.87 -25.30 -67.02
N ASN A 742 42.52 -25.36 -68.18
CA ASN A 742 43.18 -24.20 -68.79
C ASN A 742 42.19 -23.22 -69.44
N GLN A 743 40.93 -23.62 -69.60
CA GLN A 743 39.84 -22.83 -70.16
C GLN A 743 38.73 -22.62 -69.12
N SER A 744 39.12 -22.44 -67.85
CA SER A 744 38.18 -22.29 -66.72
C SER A 744 38.08 -20.85 -66.20
N LYS A 745 38.55 -19.88 -67.00
CA LYS A 745 38.44 -18.45 -66.73
C LYS A 745 37.03 -17.95 -67.02
N TYR A 746 36.50 -17.10 -66.13
CA TYR A 746 35.19 -16.48 -66.28
C TYR A 746 35.34 -14.96 -66.44
N SER A 747 34.34 -14.33 -67.03
CA SER A 747 34.26 -12.87 -67.13
C SER A 747 33.27 -12.32 -66.11
N TYR A 748 33.55 -11.14 -65.57
CA TYR A 748 32.63 -10.43 -64.68
C TYR A 748 32.60 -8.93 -64.96
N GLN A 749 31.52 -8.31 -64.52
CA GLN A 749 31.29 -6.87 -64.53
C GLN A 749 30.59 -6.49 -63.22
N ALA A 750 31.06 -5.44 -62.56
CA ALA A 750 30.47 -4.89 -61.34
C ALA A 750 29.89 -3.49 -61.56
N SER A 751 28.73 -3.23 -60.96
CA SER A 751 28.02 -1.95 -60.91
C SER A 751 27.83 -1.54 -59.45
N VAL A 752 28.54 -0.49 -59.02
CA VAL A 752 28.41 0.09 -57.67
C VAL A 752 27.34 1.16 -57.72
N GLN A 753 26.24 0.97 -56.98
CA GLN A 753 25.14 1.92 -56.90
C GLN A 753 25.20 2.69 -55.59
N PHE A 754 25.15 4.02 -55.68
CA PHE A 754 25.22 4.92 -54.54
C PHE A 754 23.83 5.34 -54.07
N THR A 755 23.73 5.76 -52.82
CA THR A 755 22.47 6.22 -52.19
C THR A 755 21.89 7.49 -52.82
N ASN A 756 22.72 8.27 -53.52
CA ASN A 756 22.30 9.46 -54.28
C ASN A 756 21.72 9.12 -55.67
N GLY A 757 21.63 7.83 -56.03
CA GLY A 757 21.09 7.37 -57.32
C GLY A 757 22.11 7.28 -58.46
N LEU A 758 23.37 7.68 -58.24
CA LEU A 758 24.45 7.46 -59.21
C LEU A 758 24.91 5.99 -59.22
N SER A 759 25.41 5.52 -60.35
CA SER A 759 26.08 4.22 -60.49
C SER A 759 27.45 4.37 -61.12
N ARG A 760 28.36 3.46 -60.77
CA ARG A 760 29.65 3.29 -61.42
C ARG A 760 29.79 1.86 -61.89
N ASP A 761 29.93 1.69 -63.19
CA ASP A 761 30.09 0.39 -63.83
C ASP A 761 31.57 0.16 -64.20
N THR A 762 32.01 -1.08 -64.08
CA THR A 762 33.31 -1.53 -64.57
C THR A 762 33.15 -2.14 -65.96
N ASP A 763 34.22 -2.19 -66.76
CA ASP A 763 34.21 -2.98 -67.99
C ASP A 763 34.24 -4.48 -67.66
N TRP A 764 33.91 -5.33 -68.65
CA TRP A 764 34.06 -6.77 -68.51
C TRP A 764 35.53 -7.14 -68.30
N GLN A 765 35.81 -7.80 -67.18
CA GLN A 765 37.14 -8.28 -66.80
C GLN A 765 37.13 -9.80 -66.78
N THR A 766 38.29 -10.41 -67.00
CA THR A 766 38.45 -11.88 -66.93
C THR A 766 39.25 -12.23 -65.68
N SER A 767 38.78 -13.22 -64.92
CA SER A 767 39.47 -13.76 -63.74
C SER A 767 39.43 -15.28 -63.74
N ASP A 768 40.35 -15.87 -62.97
CA ASP A 768 40.42 -17.28 -62.65
C ASP A 768 40.31 -17.54 -61.13
N ASP A 769 40.07 -16.48 -60.36
CA ASP A 769 40.11 -16.52 -58.90
C ASP A 769 38.90 -17.26 -58.34
N ALA A 770 39.13 -18.14 -57.38
CA ALA A 770 38.04 -18.79 -56.66
C ALA A 770 37.34 -17.82 -55.67
N ASP A 771 38.03 -16.78 -55.22
CA ASP A 771 37.50 -15.75 -54.31
C ASP A 771 37.67 -14.36 -54.95
N LEU A 772 36.67 -13.94 -55.72
CA LEU A 772 36.64 -12.66 -56.39
C LEU A 772 36.35 -11.52 -55.41
N VAL A 773 37.28 -10.57 -55.31
CA VAL A 773 37.10 -9.35 -54.51
C VAL A 773 36.76 -8.18 -55.43
N ILE A 774 35.60 -7.59 -55.22
CA ILE A 774 35.14 -6.43 -56.00
C ILE A 774 35.61 -5.14 -55.35
N ALA A 775 36.41 -4.37 -56.08
CA ALA A 775 36.84 -3.05 -55.65
C ALA A 775 35.63 -2.10 -55.51
N VAL A 776 35.55 -1.43 -54.36
CA VAL A 776 34.46 -0.49 -54.03
C VAL A 776 34.80 0.96 -54.34
N MET A 777 36.07 1.26 -54.68
CA MET A 777 36.59 2.59 -55.00
C MET A 777 37.31 2.65 -56.33
#